data_AF-A0A239RG73-F1
#
_entry.id   AF-A0A239RG73-F1
#
_cell.length_a   1.000
_cell.length_b   1.000
_cell.length_c   1.000
_cell.angle_alpha   90.00
_cell.angle_beta   90.00
_cell.angle_gamma   90.00
#
_symmetry.space_group_name_H-M   'P 1'
#
loop_
_entity.id
_entity.type
_entity.pdbx_description
1 polymer ?
#
loop_
_entity_poly.entity_id
_entity_poly.type
_entity_poly.pdbx_seq_one_letter_code
_entity_poly.pdbx_strand_id
1 'polypeptide(L)'
;MKNNKKTEKYTIVVAILFLLIMIFTAIKAFSIDNLDYEFSKNEIEYDDVNNIYSVRCDNVCEGIYDVTIHSAAESDYRVEVVSEKKYHNSLVSDNPGFLNKYTQNSFNVWVNDKTDSIQINIFPNNDCKIESVSFNTSWNSVLYIWTKALLLALLVVIGGVVYNQRTFIKKYFFEIAGICVISGIASLGVMVRYILPGDDLNFHLMRIEGLKEAFILGDIPCRIQTNWLDGWGSAVSIMYGDLSIVLPALMRFAGFTLNTSYSTFVVFINVLTSISAYCAFNKISKNKYLSIFVCGLYVLSPYRLCDIYIRGAFGEYVSMIFLPLVVLCIYYIFADDTGSEDYGKKVILPVVGLSGIIQTHVLTIVMIIIFGTVFLVFEYKKLFDIKRIRYGLKICAITILLNMWFIVPFIKFLAEDLNVNKKAYHPDDYQWYGLSLVEMIAQKASPSISFNWADNTSLSNRMGLAIGNGFLIFLGIFIYLLVFKKIKNNKKASYITALLGVLALFLTSIYFPYSKIKQTIPFLFSVLAKVNIPFRYMSIAIIMFSFLIVFLYSNIQDCFSKSIRICIFVMAGLISFSQSCDYLYTYLYSGVYENYYDGSIVNVDKSNLGEYIYQGINVYENENKDIITSGCSIVENKSNHNRFNTKIKVDNTDAFLEFPIYYYPGYSAGDINGNALVTEKGTNGRLRVYVSQLGDNSITVRFRGLISWKFADIISLITLIILLFIYVDKFRNIKRYISDFYIKKTEKIIQRKALFFLFVICILSVVFIGILFLNLHTGLVSDDVMYLYNFRTGWPETDTHRFRITDLIQSMNYHRKIWNGRVVAHGLLQILLMLPNVSFRVVNSLLFILLGLLIYFHSSYGQKKSKSLIVLIYVMLWFFIPNFGQTILWASGAASYLWCTCIILGMLIPYRIYIENGKKRGAFFPFIILVCGIIAGCTNENTGGALVLLCLSYCLIFYIQNKHIPLWAVTGIIGEIIGVLFLVSAQGNQRIDSTTDFSGYINRLKDILQMFRERFILLLIFIFLGLILNYIVRVKNNKTIKNKYVIYSLLVAAFFLSGFSSVVVLMFSAIYPPRAMFIACIFMIISFGLMYNSIVFELGKYFVYSICALAVLLCIESYKEQSSNILKTWKQVQYGIDLIEEARESGKTSVEVPILVLNGSEYDAFSETQYFEEDSGTWFNTWMKYLYGVEIKGYSTEAN
;
A
#
# COMPACT_ATOMS: atom_id res chain seq x y z
N MET A 1 4.26 -13.41 -30.20
CA MET A 1 2.83 -12.97 -30.12
C MET A 1 1.96 -13.73 -29.10
N LYS A 2 2.09 -15.06 -28.89
CA LYS A 2 1.26 -15.81 -27.89
C LYS A 2 1.52 -15.44 -26.42
N ASN A 3 2.73 -14.99 -26.04
CA ASN A 3 3.03 -14.54 -24.67
C ASN A 3 2.41 -13.17 -24.32
N ASN A 4 2.24 -12.27 -25.30
CA ASN A 4 1.72 -10.90 -25.06
C ASN A 4 0.22 -10.84 -24.77
N LYS A 5 -0.58 -11.79 -25.28
CA LYS A 5 -2.02 -11.88 -24.96
C LYS A 5 -2.29 -12.41 -23.54
N LYS A 6 -1.35 -13.17 -22.95
CA LYS A 6 -1.46 -13.62 -21.57
C LYS A 6 -1.18 -12.47 -20.62
N THR A 7 -0.08 -11.74 -20.82
CA THR A 7 0.33 -10.63 -19.94
C THR A 7 -0.71 -9.51 -19.85
N GLU A 8 -1.40 -9.15 -20.95
CA GLU A 8 -2.52 -8.18 -20.91
C GLU A 8 -3.69 -8.60 -20.01
N LYS A 9 -4.04 -9.90 -19.95
CA LYS A 9 -5.12 -10.38 -19.05
C LYS A 9 -4.73 -10.28 -17.58
N TYR A 10 -3.45 -10.49 -17.25
CA TYR A 10 -2.98 -10.39 -15.86
C TYR A 10 -2.81 -8.96 -15.40
N THR A 11 -2.39 -8.03 -16.27
CA THR A 11 -2.39 -6.60 -15.93
C THR A 11 -3.80 -6.12 -15.60
N ILE A 12 -4.82 -6.63 -16.30
CA ILE A 12 -6.23 -6.35 -16.01
C ILE A 12 -6.64 -6.95 -14.65
N VAL A 13 -6.29 -8.21 -14.37
CA VAL A 13 -6.59 -8.84 -13.05
C VAL A 13 -5.89 -8.11 -11.91
N VAL A 14 -4.63 -7.71 -12.08
CA VAL A 14 -3.86 -6.94 -11.09
C VAL A 14 -4.45 -5.55 -10.90
N ALA A 15 -4.87 -4.88 -11.97
CA ALA A 15 -5.55 -3.58 -11.88
C ALA A 15 -6.93 -3.69 -11.22
N ILE A 16 -7.69 -4.75 -11.50
CA ILE A 16 -8.98 -5.03 -10.85
C ILE A 16 -8.76 -5.34 -9.36
N LEU A 17 -7.78 -6.18 -9.01
CA LEU A 17 -7.45 -6.46 -7.61
C LEU A 17 -6.97 -5.20 -6.88
N PHE A 18 -6.15 -4.37 -7.53
CA PHE A 18 -5.73 -3.07 -6.99
C PHE A 18 -6.95 -2.17 -6.72
N LEU A 19 -7.85 -2.03 -7.69
CA LEU A 19 -9.07 -1.25 -7.55
C LEU A 19 -9.99 -1.82 -6.47
N LEU A 20 -10.17 -3.14 -6.40
CA LEU A 20 -10.96 -3.79 -5.36
C LEU A 20 -10.37 -3.54 -3.97
N ILE A 21 -9.06 -3.70 -3.78
CA ILE A 21 -8.39 -3.39 -2.50
C ILE A 21 -8.62 -1.93 -2.15
N MET A 22 -8.41 -1.00 -3.09
CA MET A 22 -8.62 0.43 -2.85
C MET A 22 -10.09 0.76 -2.53
N ILE A 23 -11.06 0.11 -3.18
CA ILE A 23 -12.49 0.30 -2.92
C ILE A 23 -12.88 -0.27 -1.56
N PHE A 24 -12.49 -1.51 -1.22
CA PHE A 24 -12.75 -2.10 0.09
C PHE A 24 -12.12 -1.27 1.22
N THR A 25 -10.94 -0.69 0.97
CA THR A 25 -10.27 0.18 1.94
C THR A 25 -10.94 1.54 2.05
N ALA A 26 -11.37 2.12 0.93
CA ALA A 26 -12.16 3.35 0.96
C ALA A 26 -13.41 3.15 1.81
N ILE A 27 -14.16 2.08 1.56
CA ILE A 27 -15.35 1.71 2.32
C ILE A 27 -15.02 1.57 3.80
N LYS A 28 -13.92 0.87 4.15
CA LYS A 28 -13.48 0.68 5.53
C LYS A 28 -13.02 1.98 6.21
N ALA A 29 -12.36 2.88 5.47
CA ALA A 29 -11.89 4.17 5.97
C ALA A 29 -13.05 5.16 6.19
N PHE A 30 -14.09 5.10 5.36
CA PHE A 30 -15.32 5.88 5.53
C PHE A 30 -16.27 5.30 6.58
N SER A 31 -16.06 4.07 7.05
CA SER A 31 -16.83 3.43 8.11
C SER A 31 -16.17 3.53 9.49
N ILE A 32 -15.13 4.36 9.65
CA ILE A 32 -14.55 4.64 10.97
C ILE A 32 -15.41 5.73 11.59
N ASP A 33 -16.20 5.37 12.59
CA ASP A 33 -16.83 6.36 13.45
C ASP A 33 -15.73 7.10 14.20
N ASN A 34 -15.70 8.43 14.09
CA ASN A 34 -14.83 9.25 14.93
C ASN A 34 -15.34 9.13 16.37
N LEU A 35 -14.70 8.25 17.14
CA LEU A 35 -14.95 8.13 18.57
C LEU A 35 -14.16 9.23 19.28
N ASP A 36 -14.87 9.97 20.13
CA ASP A 36 -14.38 11.06 20.96
C ASP A 36 -15.04 10.85 22.34
N TYR A 37 -14.30 10.21 23.24
CA TYR A 37 -14.74 9.98 24.61
C TYR A 37 -13.98 10.95 25.52
N GLU A 38 -14.69 11.73 26.31
CA GLU A 38 -14.12 12.60 27.33
C GLU A 38 -14.78 12.26 28.67
N PHE A 39 -13.98 11.75 29.62
CA PHE A 39 -14.43 11.37 30.95
C PHE A 39 -14.01 12.42 31.95
N SER A 40 -14.99 13.05 32.58
CA SER A 40 -14.78 14.01 33.66
C SER A 40 -14.52 13.29 34.99
N LYS A 41 -13.97 14.00 35.98
CA LYS A 41 -13.65 13.46 37.32
C LYS A 41 -14.73 12.57 37.96
N ASN A 42 -16.01 12.84 37.72
CA ASN A 42 -17.12 12.09 38.32
C ASN A 42 -17.41 10.76 37.61
N GLU A 43 -16.89 10.57 36.40
CA GLU A 43 -17.10 9.38 35.55
C GLU A 43 -15.91 8.42 35.61
N ILE A 44 -14.85 8.79 36.33
CA ILE A 44 -13.67 7.97 36.57
C ILE A 44 -13.92 7.13 37.83
N GLU A 45 -13.96 5.81 37.68
CA GLU A 45 -14.09 4.90 38.81
C GLU A 45 -12.78 4.85 39.60
N TYR A 46 -12.84 4.94 40.94
CA TYR A 46 -11.68 4.85 41.82
C TYR A 46 -11.83 3.66 42.78
N ASP A 47 -10.89 2.72 42.72
CA ASP A 47 -10.80 1.57 43.61
C ASP A 47 -9.85 1.89 44.78
N ASP A 48 -10.43 2.22 45.94
CA ASP A 48 -9.71 2.52 47.18
C ASP A 48 -8.80 1.37 47.65
N VAL A 49 -9.11 0.11 47.32
CA VAL A 49 -8.40 -1.07 47.83
C VAL A 49 -7.10 -1.30 47.06
N ASN A 50 -7.13 -1.12 45.75
CA ASN A 50 -5.98 -1.34 44.88
C ASN A 50 -5.28 -0.04 44.45
N ASN A 51 -5.82 1.12 44.82
CA ASN A 51 -5.36 2.46 44.42
C ASN A 51 -5.28 2.59 42.89
N ILE A 52 -6.41 2.42 42.20
CA ILE A 52 -6.50 2.43 40.73
C ILE A 52 -7.65 3.34 40.29
N TYR A 53 -7.40 4.21 39.32
CA TYR A 53 -8.45 4.88 38.56
C TYR A 53 -8.73 4.10 37.27
N SER A 54 -10.00 3.82 36.95
CA SER A 54 -10.37 3.09 35.75
C SER A 54 -11.47 3.76 34.93
N VAL A 55 -11.35 3.63 33.61
CA VAL A 55 -12.31 4.15 32.64
C VAL A 55 -12.58 3.10 31.57
N ARG A 56 -13.84 2.95 31.15
CA ARG A 56 -14.27 1.98 30.14
C ARG A 56 -14.80 2.67 28.89
N CYS A 57 -14.26 2.27 27.74
CA CYS A 57 -14.69 2.70 26.41
C CYS A 57 -15.30 1.52 25.66
N ASP A 58 -16.56 1.60 25.24
CA ASP A 58 -17.26 0.51 24.56
C ASP A 58 -17.25 0.68 23.03
N ASN A 59 -17.47 -0.41 22.29
CA ASN A 59 -17.60 -0.45 20.83
C ASN A 59 -16.40 0.14 20.04
N VAL A 60 -15.18 -0.08 20.53
CA VAL A 60 -13.97 0.44 19.88
C VAL A 60 -13.65 -0.32 18.59
N CYS A 61 -13.58 0.41 17.48
CA CYS A 61 -13.28 -0.10 16.15
C CYS A 61 -11.77 -0.23 15.89
N GLU A 62 -11.39 -0.85 14.77
CA GLU A 62 -9.99 -0.90 14.34
C GLU A 62 -9.50 0.52 13.99
N GLY A 63 -8.41 0.94 14.62
CA GLY A 63 -7.87 2.29 14.45
C GLY A 63 -6.70 2.59 15.38
N ILE A 64 -6.23 3.84 15.30
CA ILE A 64 -5.28 4.43 16.25
C ILE A 64 -6.04 5.43 17.09
N TYR A 65 -5.83 5.38 18.39
CA TYR A 65 -6.47 6.26 19.37
C TYR A 65 -5.42 7.00 20.18
N ASP A 66 -5.68 8.27 20.47
CA ASP A 66 -4.91 9.12 21.37
C ASP A 66 -5.56 9.02 22.77
N VAL A 67 -4.79 8.61 23.77
CA VAL A 67 -5.20 8.63 25.18
C VAL A 67 -4.56 9.82 25.83
N THR A 68 -5.36 10.76 26.37
CA THR A 68 -4.85 11.94 27.09
C THR A 68 -5.35 11.93 28.52
N ILE A 69 -4.44 12.12 29.47
CA ILE A 69 -4.75 12.13 30.90
C ILE A 69 -4.39 13.51 31.46
N HIS A 70 -5.36 14.15 32.11
CA HIS A 70 -5.20 15.42 32.80
C HIS A 70 -5.21 15.19 34.31
N SER A 71 -4.20 15.73 34.99
CA SER A 71 -3.99 15.62 36.43
C SER A 71 -3.95 17.02 37.05
N ALA A 72 -4.46 17.14 38.28
CA ALA A 72 -4.60 18.43 38.98
C ALA A 72 -3.27 19.07 39.36
N ALA A 73 -2.22 18.26 39.50
CA ALA A 73 -0.85 18.66 39.77
C ALA A 73 0.10 17.64 39.13
N GLU A 74 1.36 18.04 38.94
CA GLU A 74 2.42 17.11 38.51
C GLU A 74 2.46 15.90 39.45
N SER A 75 2.18 14.73 38.89
CA SER A 75 1.97 13.51 39.65
C SER A 75 2.53 12.31 38.90
N ASP A 76 3.05 11.35 39.67
CA ASP A 76 3.60 10.10 39.13
C ASP A 76 2.51 9.04 39.02
N TYR A 77 2.32 8.48 37.83
CA TYR A 77 1.37 7.40 37.61
C TYR A 77 1.77 6.51 36.43
N ARG A 78 1.33 5.26 36.47
CA ARG A 78 1.47 4.30 35.38
C ARG A 78 0.11 4.03 34.74
N VAL A 79 0.09 3.87 33.42
CA VAL A 79 -1.13 3.54 32.68
C VAL A 79 -1.04 2.12 32.12
N GLU A 80 -2.13 1.39 32.17
CA GLU A 80 -2.31 0.10 31.49
C GLU A 80 -3.60 0.15 30.68
N VAL A 81 -3.54 -0.32 29.44
CA VAL A 81 -4.72 -0.42 28.56
C VAL A 81 -5.01 -1.90 28.30
N VAL A 82 -6.23 -2.33 28.62
CA VAL A 82 -6.65 -3.73 28.54
C VAL A 82 -7.91 -3.84 27.68
N SER A 83 -8.05 -4.89 26.88
CA SER A 83 -9.29 -5.20 26.16
C SER A 83 -9.95 -6.47 26.72
N GLU A 84 -11.29 -6.52 26.74
CA GLU A 84 -12.05 -7.72 27.18
C GLU A 84 -11.73 -8.97 26.33
N LYS A 85 -11.54 -8.81 25.01
CA LYS A 85 -11.18 -9.91 24.10
C LYS A 85 -9.66 -10.00 23.90
N LYS A 86 -9.02 -10.94 24.59
CA LYS A 86 -7.59 -11.26 24.42
C LYS A 86 -7.35 -12.14 23.18
N TYR A 87 -7.53 -11.60 21.98
CA TYR A 87 -6.97 -12.22 20.78
C TYR A 87 -5.52 -11.78 20.58
N HIS A 88 -4.70 -12.64 20.00
CA HIS A 88 -3.32 -12.31 19.68
C HIS A 88 -3.29 -11.19 18.63
N ASN A 89 -2.83 -9.99 19.01
CA ASN A 89 -2.77 -8.73 18.25
C ASN A 89 -4.00 -7.82 18.25
N SER A 90 -5.07 -8.13 18.98
CA SER A 90 -6.25 -7.25 18.98
C SER A 90 -5.94 -5.84 19.47
N LEU A 91 -5.11 -5.73 20.52
CA LEU A 91 -4.67 -4.48 21.11
C LEU A 91 -3.15 -4.43 21.19
N VAL A 92 -2.58 -3.30 20.76
CA VAL A 92 -1.17 -2.96 20.91
C VAL A 92 -1.10 -1.60 21.60
N SER A 93 -0.69 -1.61 22.85
CA SER A 93 -0.50 -0.43 23.69
C SER A 93 0.77 -0.64 24.49
N ASP A 94 1.48 0.46 24.73
CA ASP A 94 2.48 0.48 25.77
C ASP A 94 1.82 0.66 27.13
N ASN A 95 2.59 0.46 28.20
CA ASN A 95 2.17 0.73 29.58
C ASN A 95 3.04 1.86 30.17
N PRO A 96 2.85 3.12 29.72
CA PRO A 96 3.71 4.25 30.10
C PRO A 96 3.69 4.49 31.61
N GLY A 97 4.87 4.73 32.17
CA GLY A 97 5.02 5.36 33.47
C GLY A 97 5.36 6.84 33.26
N PHE A 98 4.44 7.73 33.62
CA PHE A 98 4.70 9.17 33.60
C PHE A 98 5.29 9.57 34.95
N LEU A 99 6.51 10.10 34.91
CA LEU A 99 7.22 10.60 36.08
C LEU A 99 7.25 12.13 36.01
N ASN A 100 6.52 12.80 36.90
CA ASN A 100 6.64 14.18 37.36
C ASN A 100 7.08 15.19 36.29
N LYS A 101 6.35 15.24 35.17
CA LYS A 101 6.77 16.06 34.02
C LYS A 101 5.70 16.98 33.46
N TYR A 102 4.42 16.62 33.50
CA TYR A 102 3.32 17.44 32.97
C TYR A 102 2.00 17.13 33.66
N THR A 103 1.15 18.14 33.78
CA THR A 103 -0.27 17.99 34.18
C THR A 103 -1.09 17.29 33.11
N GLN A 104 -0.66 17.32 31.84
CA GLN A 104 -1.28 16.63 30.72
C GLN A 104 -0.28 15.69 30.04
N ASN A 105 -0.62 14.41 29.94
CA ASN A 105 0.20 13.41 29.24
C ASN A 105 -0.63 12.66 28.20
N SER A 106 -0.05 12.40 27.02
CA SER A 106 -0.72 11.71 25.92
C SER A 106 0.13 10.62 25.29
N PHE A 107 -0.48 9.51 24.89
CA PHE A 107 0.16 8.43 24.14
C PHE A 107 -0.81 7.73 23.18
N ASN A 108 -0.28 7.00 22.21
CA ASN A 108 -1.05 6.29 21.20
C ASN A 108 -1.38 4.84 21.59
N VAL A 109 -2.57 4.39 21.21
CA VAL A 109 -3.05 3.01 21.33
C VAL A 109 -3.49 2.50 19.97
N TRP A 110 -3.10 1.28 19.60
CA TRP A 110 -3.46 0.63 18.34
C TRP A 110 -4.44 -0.51 18.58
N VAL A 111 -5.63 -0.38 18.02
CA VAL A 111 -6.67 -1.41 18.04
C VAL A 111 -6.70 -2.03 16.65
N ASN A 112 -6.28 -3.29 16.51
CA ASN A 112 -6.21 -3.96 15.21
C ASN A 112 -7.46 -4.79 14.88
N ASP A 113 -8.22 -5.20 15.90
CA ASP A 113 -9.46 -5.96 15.75
C ASP A 113 -10.58 -5.25 16.49
N LYS A 114 -11.83 -5.37 16.02
CA LYS A 114 -12.99 -4.78 16.71
C LYS A 114 -13.11 -5.38 18.12
N THR A 115 -13.07 -4.53 19.13
CA THR A 115 -13.16 -4.92 20.55
C THR A 115 -14.44 -4.37 21.17
N ASP A 116 -15.14 -5.21 21.93
CA ASP A 116 -16.42 -4.82 22.54
C ASP A 116 -16.22 -3.73 23.61
N SER A 117 -15.12 -3.80 24.37
CA SER A 117 -14.69 -2.74 25.27
C SER A 117 -13.18 -2.70 25.49
N ILE A 118 -12.68 -1.51 25.82
CA ILE A 118 -11.32 -1.21 26.26
C ILE A 118 -11.39 -0.53 27.63
N GLN A 119 -10.57 -1.00 28.56
CA GLN A 119 -10.42 -0.44 29.89
C GLN A 119 -9.04 0.23 30.01
N ILE A 120 -9.02 1.46 30.52
CA ILE A 120 -7.81 2.22 30.81
C ILE A 120 -7.67 2.27 32.34
N ASN A 121 -6.59 1.69 32.86
CA ASN A 121 -6.27 1.65 34.28
C ASN A 121 -5.09 2.58 34.56
N ILE A 122 -5.23 3.46 35.54
CA ILE A 122 -4.20 4.40 35.98
C ILE A 122 -3.81 4.03 37.42
N PHE A 123 -2.55 3.68 37.61
CA PHE A 123 -1.93 3.29 38.86
C PHE A 123 -1.08 4.46 39.39
N PRO A 124 -1.62 5.33 40.24
CA PRO A 124 -0.86 6.41 40.86
C PRO A 124 0.21 5.86 41.83
N ASN A 125 1.42 6.45 41.78
CA ASN A 125 2.50 6.12 42.71
C ASN A 125 2.42 6.93 44.02
N ASN A 126 1.78 8.11 43.98
CA ASN A 126 1.55 9.03 45.11
C ASN A 126 0.07 9.46 45.15
N ASP A 127 -0.33 10.36 46.06
CA ASP A 127 -1.69 10.98 46.11
C ASP A 127 -1.97 11.86 44.88
N CYS A 128 -2.13 11.22 43.72
CA CYS A 128 -2.44 11.84 42.44
C CYS A 128 -3.96 12.00 42.28
N LYS A 129 -4.41 13.19 41.86
CA LYS A 129 -5.80 13.46 41.48
C LYS A 129 -5.90 13.62 39.97
N ILE A 130 -6.57 12.68 39.31
CA ILE A 130 -6.91 12.74 37.88
C ILE A 130 -8.17 13.61 37.70
N GLU A 131 -8.10 14.58 36.80
CA GLU A 131 -9.21 15.51 36.49
C GLU A 131 -10.06 15.02 35.31
N SER A 132 -9.41 14.55 34.24
CA SER A 132 -10.10 13.98 33.08
C SER A 132 -9.23 12.98 32.33
N VAL A 133 -9.89 12.09 31.59
CA VAL A 133 -9.27 11.15 30.65
C VAL A 133 -10.00 11.28 29.32
N SER A 134 -9.28 11.48 28.22
CA SER A 134 -9.85 11.44 26.87
C SER A 134 -9.32 10.26 26.05
N PHE A 135 -10.19 9.70 25.21
CA PHE A 135 -9.90 8.58 24.32
C PHE A 135 -10.45 8.89 22.93
N ASN A 136 -9.58 9.42 22.06
CA ASN A 136 -9.99 10.07 20.83
C ASN A 136 -9.35 9.41 19.61
N THR A 137 -10.05 9.38 18.49
CA THR A 137 -9.49 8.83 17.25
C THR A 137 -8.32 9.68 16.76
N SER A 138 -7.13 9.08 16.62
CA SER A 138 -5.93 9.80 16.23
C SER A 138 -6.00 10.26 14.77
N TRP A 139 -5.43 11.44 14.49
CA TRP A 139 -5.49 12.10 13.17
C TRP A 139 -4.94 11.24 12.02
N ASN A 140 -3.99 10.34 12.30
CA ASN A 140 -3.35 9.47 11.31
C ASN A 140 -4.01 8.08 11.21
N SER A 141 -5.07 7.79 11.97
CA SER A 141 -5.76 6.49 11.97
C SER A 141 -6.27 6.11 10.56
N VAL A 142 -6.90 7.06 9.87
CA VAL A 142 -7.35 6.89 8.48
C VAL A 142 -6.16 6.66 7.55
N LEU A 143 -5.09 7.46 7.70
CA LEU A 143 -3.86 7.35 6.90
C LEU A 143 -3.18 5.99 7.10
N TYR A 144 -3.18 5.45 8.31
CA TYR A 144 -2.63 4.13 8.63
C TYR A 144 -3.35 3.02 7.87
N ILE A 145 -4.69 3.05 7.86
CA ILE A 145 -5.52 2.07 7.14
C ILE A 145 -5.29 2.17 5.63
N TRP A 146 -5.26 3.39 5.08
CA TRP A 146 -4.91 3.62 3.67
C TRP A 146 -3.53 3.11 3.31
N THR A 147 -2.55 3.33 4.19
CA THR A 147 -1.17 2.91 3.95
C THR A 147 -1.05 1.39 3.97
N LYS A 148 -1.69 0.69 4.94
CA LYS A 148 -1.78 -0.78 4.95
C LYS A 148 -2.35 -1.34 3.65
N ALA A 149 -3.43 -0.73 3.15
CA ALA A 149 -4.04 -1.14 1.90
C ALA A 149 -3.18 -0.85 0.67
N LEU A 150 -2.54 0.32 0.62
CA LEU A 150 -1.60 0.66 -0.45
C LEU A 150 -0.43 -0.31 -0.48
N LEU A 151 0.09 -0.74 0.67
CA LEU A 151 1.13 -1.76 0.77
C LEU A 151 0.63 -3.12 0.25
N LEU A 152 -0.58 -3.54 0.63
CA LEU A 152 -1.19 -4.77 0.10
C LEU A 152 -1.39 -4.70 -1.41
N ALA A 153 -1.87 -3.57 -1.90
CA ALA A 153 -2.08 -3.31 -3.32
C ALA A 153 -0.74 -3.28 -4.08
N LEU A 154 0.30 -2.70 -3.48
CA LEU A 154 1.67 -2.72 -3.99
C LEU A 154 2.21 -4.14 -4.08
N LEU A 155 1.95 -5.01 -3.09
CA LEU A 155 2.32 -6.44 -3.16
C LEU A 155 1.63 -7.15 -4.33
N VAL A 156 0.35 -6.85 -4.59
CA VAL A 156 -0.36 -7.38 -5.76
C VAL A 156 0.24 -6.85 -7.06
N VAL A 157 0.60 -5.57 -7.12
CA VAL A 157 1.28 -4.96 -8.28
C VAL A 157 2.65 -5.60 -8.49
N ILE A 158 3.44 -5.77 -7.43
CA ILE A 158 4.75 -6.45 -7.47
C ILE A 158 4.56 -7.89 -7.95
N GLY A 159 3.60 -8.64 -7.40
CA GLY A 159 3.25 -9.99 -7.87
C GLY A 159 2.88 -10.02 -9.35
N GLY A 160 2.13 -9.01 -9.81
CA GLY A 160 1.79 -8.80 -11.21
C GLY A 160 3.02 -8.50 -12.10
N VAL A 161 3.91 -7.61 -11.65
CA VAL A 161 5.17 -7.28 -12.33
C VAL A 161 6.07 -8.51 -12.37
N VAL A 162 6.19 -9.25 -11.28
CA VAL A 162 6.95 -10.49 -11.17
C VAL A 162 6.43 -11.52 -12.19
N TYR A 163 5.13 -11.71 -12.26
CA TYR A 163 4.51 -12.61 -13.23
C TYR A 163 4.72 -12.15 -14.69
N ASN A 164 4.63 -10.86 -14.94
CA ASN A 164 4.84 -10.26 -16.27
C ASN A 164 6.30 -10.39 -16.71
N GLN A 165 7.22 -10.12 -15.79
CA GLN A 165 8.67 -10.23 -15.96
C GLN A 165 9.18 -11.66 -15.68
N ARG A 166 8.31 -12.68 -15.64
CA ARG A 166 8.70 -14.05 -15.27
C ARG A 166 9.86 -14.62 -16.09
N THR A 167 10.05 -14.18 -17.33
CA THR A 167 11.21 -14.58 -18.15
C THR A 167 12.51 -13.94 -17.67
N PHE A 168 12.46 -12.66 -17.29
CA PHE A 168 13.58 -11.97 -16.66
C PHE A 168 13.87 -12.57 -15.28
N ILE A 169 12.83 -12.79 -14.47
CA ILE A 169 12.98 -13.40 -13.14
C ILE A 169 13.51 -14.82 -13.25
N LYS A 170 13.04 -15.64 -14.20
CA LYS A 170 13.65 -16.95 -14.47
C LYS A 170 15.12 -16.86 -14.86
N LYS A 171 15.52 -15.82 -15.61
CA LYS A 171 16.93 -15.60 -16.00
C LYS A 171 17.82 -15.27 -14.80
N TYR A 172 17.32 -14.47 -13.86
CA TYR A 172 18.04 -14.01 -12.67
C TYR A 172 17.55 -14.66 -11.37
N PHE A 173 16.90 -15.83 -11.46
CA PHE A 173 16.20 -16.44 -10.31
C PHE A 173 17.18 -16.80 -9.20
N PHE A 174 18.34 -17.34 -9.58
CA PHE A 174 19.38 -17.73 -8.62
C PHE A 174 19.88 -16.52 -7.83
N GLU A 175 20.14 -15.41 -8.51
CA GLU A 175 20.59 -14.15 -7.94
C GLU A 175 19.55 -13.57 -6.98
N ILE A 176 18.30 -13.48 -7.44
CA ILE A 176 17.17 -12.94 -6.65
C ILE A 176 16.92 -13.83 -5.43
N ALA A 177 16.84 -15.15 -5.61
CA ALA A 177 16.62 -16.10 -4.52
C ALA A 177 17.77 -16.05 -3.51
N GLY A 178 19.03 -15.99 -3.96
CA GLY A 178 20.20 -15.87 -3.09
C GLY A 178 20.15 -14.60 -2.25
N ILE A 179 19.86 -13.45 -2.86
CA ILE A 179 19.70 -12.16 -2.14
C ILE A 179 18.56 -12.25 -1.12
N CYS A 180 17.41 -12.80 -1.49
CA CYS A 180 16.26 -12.94 -0.58
C CYS A 180 16.57 -13.86 0.60
N VAL A 181 17.23 -14.99 0.37
CA VAL A 181 17.60 -15.95 1.43
C VAL A 181 18.60 -15.31 2.39
N ILE A 182 19.68 -14.72 1.88
CA ILE A 182 20.71 -14.05 2.70
C ILE A 182 20.10 -12.92 3.53
N SER A 183 19.29 -12.06 2.90
CA SER A 183 18.64 -10.93 3.59
C SER A 183 17.61 -11.42 4.62
N GLY A 184 16.87 -12.48 4.30
CA GLY A 184 15.90 -13.10 5.20
C GLY A 184 16.56 -13.65 6.46
N ILE A 185 17.66 -14.42 6.31
CA ILE A 185 18.45 -14.92 7.43
C ILE A 185 18.98 -13.76 8.28
N ALA A 186 19.57 -12.75 7.65
CA ALA A 186 20.10 -11.58 8.34
C ALA A 186 19.02 -10.79 9.12
N SER A 187 17.74 -10.96 8.75
CA SER A 187 16.60 -10.25 9.33
C SER A 187 15.77 -11.10 10.31
N LEU A 188 16.16 -12.35 10.58
CA LEU A 188 15.40 -13.23 11.47
C LEU A 188 15.21 -12.62 12.87
N GLY A 189 16.21 -11.88 13.36
CA GLY A 189 16.15 -11.28 14.69
C GLY A 189 15.14 -10.14 14.85
N VAL A 190 14.67 -9.54 13.76
CA VAL A 190 13.60 -8.51 13.78
C VAL A 190 12.22 -9.05 13.39
N MET A 191 12.10 -10.37 13.16
CA MET A 191 10.80 -11.01 12.89
C MET A 191 10.03 -11.35 14.17
N VAL A 192 10.58 -11.03 15.35
CA VAL A 192 9.91 -11.10 16.65
C VAL A 192 9.19 -9.77 16.95
N ARG A 193 8.32 -9.75 17.96
CA ARG A 193 7.46 -8.59 18.29
C ARG A 193 8.17 -7.46 19.04
N TYR A 194 9.24 -7.83 19.71
CA TYR A 194 10.07 -6.95 20.49
C TYR A 194 11.32 -6.57 19.69
N ILE A 195 12.05 -5.60 20.21
CA ILE A 195 13.38 -5.25 19.72
C ILE A 195 14.38 -5.61 20.81
N LEU A 196 15.59 -5.98 20.40
CA LEU A 196 16.67 -6.21 21.36
C LEU A 196 17.21 -4.83 21.78
N PRO A 197 17.45 -4.58 23.07
CA PRO A 197 18.07 -3.33 23.51
C PRO A 197 19.46 -3.21 22.90
N GLY A 198 19.90 -1.98 22.67
CA GLY A 198 21.25 -1.72 22.21
C GLY A 198 21.77 -0.33 22.52
N ASP A 199 23.09 -0.20 22.46
CA ASP A 199 23.89 0.98 22.86
C ASP A 199 23.28 2.29 22.33
N ASP A 200 23.07 2.34 21.01
CA ASP A 200 22.62 3.55 20.30
C ASP A 200 21.13 3.46 19.92
N LEU A 201 20.43 2.40 20.33
CA LEU A 201 19.08 2.11 19.84
C LEU A 201 18.10 3.23 20.20
N ASN A 202 17.98 3.55 21.50
CA ASN A 202 17.02 4.56 21.97
C ASN A 202 17.35 5.96 21.42
N PHE A 203 18.64 6.27 21.23
CA PHE A 203 19.07 7.48 20.52
C PHE A 203 18.52 7.54 19.09
N HIS A 204 18.61 6.44 18.34
CA HIS A 204 18.10 6.39 16.97
C HIS A 204 16.57 6.31 16.88
N LEU A 205 15.90 5.68 17.85
CA LEU A 205 14.44 5.70 17.96
C LEU A 205 13.92 7.12 18.18
N MET A 206 14.58 7.89 19.06
CA MET A 206 14.30 9.32 19.26
C MET A 206 14.49 10.14 17.98
N ARG A 207 15.51 9.82 17.17
CA ARG A 207 15.72 10.48 15.87
C ARG A 207 14.60 10.21 14.87
N ILE A 208 14.04 8.99 14.88
CA ILE A 208 12.90 8.62 14.03
C ILE A 208 11.66 9.43 14.44
N GLU A 209 11.38 9.52 15.75
CA GLU A 209 10.27 10.30 16.31
C GLU A 209 10.43 11.81 16.04
N GLY A 210 11.64 12.34 16.17
CA GLY A 210 11.91 13.76 15.93
C GLY A 210 11.77 14.14 14.46
N LEU A 211 12.12 13.22 13.56
CA LEU A 211 11.90 13.41 12.13
C LEU A 211 10.40 13.29 11.76
N LYS A 212 9.63 12.43 12.44
CA LYS A 212 8.16 12.37 12.33
C LYS A 212 7.55 13.72 12.74
N GLU A 213 7.94 14.29 13.88
CA GLU A 213 7.46 15.62 14.31
C GLU A 213 7.81 16.72 13.31
N ALA A 214 9.03 16.70 12.78
CA ALA A 214 9.43 17.67 11.76
C ALA A 214 8.54 17.58 10.50
N PHE A 215 8.12 16.39 10.09
CA PHE A 215 7.17 16.23 8.98
C PHE A 215 5.79 16.81 9.29
N ILE A 216 5.28 16.63 10.51
CA ILE A 216 4.02 17.22 10.97
C ILE A 216 4.10 18.76 10.96
N LEU A 217 5.23 19.33 11.36
CA LEU A 217 5.48 20.77 11.36
C LEU A 217 5.78 21.36 9.97
N GLY A 218 6.00 20.51 8.95
CA GLY A 218 6.40 20.91 7.60
C GLY A 218 7.87 21.34 7.47
N ASP A 219 8.73 20.97 8.42
CA ASP A 219 10.15 21.28 8.43
C ASP A 219 10.94 20.26 7.60
N ILE A 220 10.96 20.46 6.28
CA ILE A 220 11.65 19.59 5.31
C ILE A 220 12.66 20.42 4.49
N PRO A 221 13.98 20.15 4.58
CA PRO A 221 14.64 19.18 5.46
C PRO A 221 14.62 19.60 6.94
N CYS A 222 14.50 18.62 7.84
CA CYS A 222 14.61 18.86 9.28
C CYS A 222 16.05 19.30 9.62
N ARG A 223 16.19 20.33 10.44
CA ARG A 223 17.48 20.84 10.91
C ARG A 223 17.59 20.79 12.43
N ILE A 224 16.51 21.13 13.13
CA ILE A 224 16.39 21.02 14.57
C ILE A 224 15.23 20.07 14.87
N GLN A 225 15.50 19.00 15.61
CA GLN A 225 14.46 18.09 16.08
C GLN A 225 13.91 18.60 17.42
N THR A 226 12.59 18.68 17.55
CA THR A 226 11.90 19.36 18.66
C THR A 226 11.73 18.50 19.90
N ASN A 227 11.51 17.20 19.75
CA ASN A 227 11.33 16.22 20.83
C ASN A 227 12.54 16.00 21.75
N TRP A 228 13.68 16.62 21.48
CA TRP A 228 14.90 16.42 22.28
C TRP A 228 14.87 17.24 23.55
N LEU A 229 15.49 16.68 24.60
CA LEU A 229 15.70 17.36 25.89
C LEU A 229 14.40 17.93 26.44
N ASP A 230 13.35 17.10 26.51
CA ASP A 230 12.00 17.50 26.96
C ASP A 230 11.40 18.68 26.16
N GLY A 231 11.63 18.77 24.84
CA GLY A 231 11.02 19.81 23.99
C GLY A 231 11.90 21.04 23.71
N TRP A 232 13.10 21.12 24.31
CA TRP A 232 14.05 22.22 24.11
C TRP A 232 14.74 22.20 22.74
N GLY A 233 14.75 21.04 22.09
CA GLY A 233 15.23 20.82 20.74
C GLY A 233 16.75 20.63 20.60
N SER A 234 17.16 19.90 19.56
CA SER A 234 18.56 19.53 19.30
C SER A 234 18.93 19.64 17.82
N ALA A 235 20.18 20.03 17.55
CA ALA A 235 20.76 20.11 16.21
C ALA A 235 21.26 18.76 15.64
N VAL A 236 20.74 17.64 16.17
CA VAL A 236 21.14 16.27 15.77
C VAL A 236 21.00 16.03 14.25
N SER A 237 19.97 16.57 13.60
CA SER A 237 19.73 16.45 12.15
C SER A 237 20.70 17.26 11.28
N ILE A 238 21.46 18.19 11.86
CA ILE A 238 22.57 18.86 11.18
C ILE A 238 23.85 18.03 11.29
N MET A 239 24.05 17.39 12.44
CA MET A 239 25.27 16.62 12.74
C MET A 239 25.21 15.18 12.21
N TYR A 240 24.02 14.64 11.98
CA TYR A 240 23.79 13.34 11.37
C TYR A 240 22.97 13.44 10.09
N GLY A 241 23.33 12.63 9.09
CA GLY A 241 22.48 12.45 7.91
C GLY A 241 21.21 11.68 8.28
N ASP A 242 20.05 12.26 7.91
CA ASP A 242 18.74 11.65 8.19
C ASP A 242 18.21 10.78 7.05
N LEU A 243 18.89 10.77 5.88
CA LEU A 243 18.40 10.11 4.68
C LEU A 243 18.06 8.63 4.89
N SER A 244 18.84 7.92 5.72
CA SER A 244 18.61 6.51 6.04
C SER A 244 17.35 6.28 6.90
N ILE A 245 17.00 7.23 7.77
CA ILE A 245 15.87 7.10 8.71
C ILE A 245 14.58 7.77 8.22
N VAL A 246 14.58 8.39 7.04
CA VAL A 246 13.35 8.92 6.41
C VAL A 246 12.29 7.82 6.24
N LEU A 247 12.69 6.60 5.85
CA LEU A 247 11.75 5.50 5.67
C LEU A 247 11.00 5.14 6.97
N PRO A 248 11.67 4.79 8.09
CA PRO A 248 10.97 4.53 9.34
C PRO A 248 10.21 5.76 9.87
N ALA A 249 10.70 6.99 9.66
CA ALA A 249 9.97 8.20 10.06
C ALA A 249 8.66 8.42 9.27
N LEU A 250 8.64 8.13 7.97
CA LEU A 250 7.42 8.16 7.16
C LEU A 250 6.42 7.07 7.60
N MET A 251 6.91 5.91 8.03
CA MET A 251 6.05 4.87 8.61
C MET A 251 5.44 5.33 9.94
N ARG A 252 6.22 5.98 10.80
CA ARG A 252 5.69 6.61 12.02
C ARG A 252 4.66 7.69 11.74
N PHE A 253 4.94 8.56 10.75
CA PHE A 253 3.99 9.58 10.29
C PHE A 253 2.68 8.96 9.81
N ALA A 254 2.76 7.83 9.08
CA ALA A 254 1.60 7.08 8.62
C ALA A 254 0.88 6.27 9.72
N GLY A 255 1.35 6.30 10.98
CA GLY A 255 0.69 5.65 12.12
C GLY A 255 1.17 4.23 12.46
N PHE A 256 2.24 3.71 11.86
CA PHE A 256 2.81 2.41 12.29
C PHE A 256 3.50 2.55 13.65
N THR A 257 3.55 1.50 14.47
CA THR A 257 4.29 1.51 15.73
C THR A 257 5.80 1.69 15.52
N LEU A 258 6.49 2.15 16.57
CA LEU A 258 7.94 2.36 16.55
C LEU A 258 8.72 1.05 16.33
N ASN A 259 8.36 -0.02 17.04
CA ASN A 259 8.89 -1.37 16.79
C ASN A 259 8.72 -1.79 15.32
N THR A 260 7.52 -1.66 14.74
CA THR A 260 7.26 -2.08 13.34
C THR A 260 8.09 -1.26 12.35
N SER A 261 8.20 0.04 12.59
CA SER A 261 8.96 0.97 11.76
C SER A 261 10.45 0.62 11.80
N TYR A 262 11.01 0.35 12.98
CA TYR A 262 12.40 -0.08 13.15
C TYR A 262 12.68 -1.45 12.52
N SER A 263 11.87 -2.47 12.80
CA SER A 263 12.07 -3.81 12.24
C SER A 263 12.02 -3.81 10.71
N THR A 264 11.10 -3.02 10.12
CA THR A 264 11.02 -2.85 8.66
C THR A 264 12.25 -2.16 8.10
N PHE A 265 12.77 -1.14 8.80
CA PHE A 265 14.00 -0.47 8.44
C PHE A 265 15.19 -1.44 8.44
N VAL A 266 15.37 -2.27 9.48
CA VAL A 266 16.46 -3.27 9.53
C VAL A 266 16.38 -4.25 8.36
N VAL A 267 15.18 -4.77 8.05
CA VAL A 267 14.97 -5.65 6.88
C VAL A 267 15.38 -4.95 5.60
N PHE A 268 14.96 -3.69 5.42
CA PHE A 268 15.30 -2.89 4.25
C PHE A 268 16.83 -2.68 4.11
N ILE A 269 17.52 -2.39 5.21
CA ILE A 269 18.99 -2.24 5.23
C ILE A 269 19.70 -3.56 4.89
N ASN A 270 19.21 -4.70 5.38
CA ASN A 270 19.75 -6.02 5.02
C ASN A 270 19.60 -6.33 3.52
N VAL A 271 18.45 -6.00 2.94
CA VAL A 271 18.21 -6.14 1.49
C VAL A 271 19.14 -5.24 0.69
N LEU A 272 19.24 -3.96 1.05
CA LEU A 272 20.14 -3.01 0.37
C LEU A 272 21.60 -3.42 0.47
N THR A 273 22.03 -3.90 1.64
CA THR A 273 23.40 -4.40 1.85
C THR A 273 23.67 -5.57 0.92
N SER A 274 22.75 -6.54 0.84
CA SER A 274 22.87 -7.71 -0.03
C SER A 274 22.92 -7.34 -1.51
N ILE A 275 22.05 -6.41 -1.96
CA ILE A 275 22.04 -5.92 -3.36
C ILE A 275 23.36 -5.22 -3.69
N SER A 276 23.81 -4.32 -2.81
CA SER A 276 25.03 -3.54 -3.00
C SER A 276 26.28 -4.42 -3.06
N ALA A 277 26.41 -5.34 -2.10
CA ALA A 277 27.49 -6.32 -2.03
C ALA A 277 27.51 -7.22 -3.27
N TYR A 278 26.37 -7.84 -3.61
CA TYR A 278 26.25 -8.66 -4.82
C TYR A 278 26.61 -7.88 -6.09
N CYS A 279 26.11 -6.65 -6.22
CA CYS A 279 26.39 -5.78 -7.37
C CYS A 279 27.90 -5.52 -7.51
N ALA A 280 28.56 -5.11 -6.43
CA ALA A 280 29.99 -4.85 -6.43
C ALA A 280 30.82 -6.09 -6.76
N PHE A 281 30.55 -7.22 -6.09
CA PHE A 281 31.29 -8.47 -6.31
C PHE A 281 31.07 -9.04 -7.71
N ASN A 282 29.85 -8.94 -8.26
CA ASN A 282 29.54 -9.46 -9.59
C ASN A 282 30.13 -8.58 -10.70
N LYS A 283 30.23 -7.26 -10.50
CA LYS A 283 30.87 -6.36 -11.47
C LYS A 283 32.35 -6.63 -11.66
N ILE A 284 33.05 -7.07 -10.61
CA ILE A 284 34.47 -7.42 -10.66
C ILE A 284 34.66 -8.88 -11.08
N SER A 285 34.01 -9.82 -10.38
CA SER A 285 34.23 -11.26 -10.60
C SER A 285 33.64 -11.79 -11.90
N LYS A 286 32.56 -11.15 -12.40
CA LYS A 286 31.71 -11.66 -13.49
C LYS A 286 31.20 -13.10 -13.25
N ASN A 287 31.16 -13.54 -11.99
CA ASN A 287 30.72 -14.87 -11.57
C ASN A 287 29.62 -14.76 -10.52
N LYS A 288 28.38 -15.10 -10.92
CA LYS A 288 27.20 -15.01 -10.06
C LYS A 288 27.25 -15.94 -8.84
N TYR A 289 27.84 -17.13 -8.95
CA TYR A 289 27.91 -18.09 -7.85
C TYR A 289 28.88 -17.61 -6.77
N LEU A 290 30.08 -17.17 -7.19
CA LEU A 290 31.05 -16.55 -6.30
C LEU A 290 30.48 -15.29 -5.64
N SER A 291 29.79 -14.45 -6.40
CA SER A 291 29.25 -13.18 -5.90
C SER A 291 28.18 -13.37 -4.83
N ILE A 292 27.26 -14.33 -5.01
CA ILE A 292 26.27 -14.68 -3.98
C ILE A 292 26.95 -15.29 -2.75
N PHE A 293 27.96 -16.14 -2.94
CA PHE A 293 28.72 -16.73 -1.83
C PHE A 293 29.40 -15.65 -0.97
N VAL A 294 30.17 -14.75 -1.59
CA VAL A 294 30.86 -13.66 -0.86
C VAL A 294 29.87 -12.67 -0.27
N CYS A 295 28.75 -12.40 -0.96
CA CYS A 295 27.65 -11.62 -0.40
C CYS A 295 27.11 -12.22 0.90
N GLY A 296 26.93 -13.53 0.96
CA GLY A 296 26.49 -14.22 2.18
C GLY A 296 27.47 -14.04 3.34
N LEU A 297 28.77 -14.24 3.09
CA LEU A 297 29.82 -14.04 4.10
C LEU A 297 29.86 -12.60 4.64
N TYR A 298 29.68 -11.62 3.75
CA TYR A 298 29.69 -10.20 4.11
C TYR A 298 28.46 -9.82 4.96
N VAL A 299 27.26 -10.13 4.48
CA VAL A 299 25.99 -9.72 5.10
C VAL A 299 25.75 -10.43 6.43
N LEU A 300 26.16 -11.69 6.53
CA LEU A 300 26.00 -12.54 7.72
C LEU A 300 27.25 -12.55 8.62
N SER A 301 28.21 -11.65 8.38
CA SER A 301 29.42 -11.57 9.21
C SER A 301 29.06 -11.29 10.67
N PRO A 302 29.71 -11.95 11.65
CA PRO A 302 29.34 -11.82 13.06
C PRO A 302 29.39 -10.38 13.58
N TYR A 303 30.43 -9.62 13.22
CA TYR A 303 30.54 -8.19 13.53
C TYR A 303 29.33 -7.38 13.06
N ARG A 304 28.87 -7.58 11.81
CA ARG A 304 27.70 -6.86 11.28
C ARG A 304 26.41 -7.25 12.00
N LEU A 305 26.25 -8.53 12.35
CA LEU A 305 25.08 -8.98 13.12
C LEU A 305 25.09 -8.38 14.53
N CYS A 306 26.26 -8.28 15.16
CA CYS A 306 26.44 -7.60 16.44
C CYS A 306 26.05 -6.11 16.34
N ASP A 307 26.50 -5.39 15.30
CA ASP A 307 26.15 -3.98 15.08
C ASP A 307 24.63 -3.74 14.97
N ILE A 308 23.90 -4.71 14.42
CA ILE A 308 22.44 -4.63 14.26
C ILE A 308 21.72 -4.98 15.57
N TYR A 309 22.08 -6.12 16.19
CA TYR A 309 21.25 -6.78 17.20
C TYR A 309 21.71 -6.60 18.64
N ILE A 310 22.99 -6.29 18.87
CA ILE A 310 23.47 -5.89 20.21
C ILE A 310 23.57 -4.39 20.29
N ARG A 311 24.17 -3.75 19.28
CA ARG A 311 24.57 -2.34 19.41
C ARG A 311 23.48 -1.37 19.03
N GLY A 312 22.60 -1.76 18.11
CA GLY A 312 21.70 -0.81 17.45
C GLY A 312 22.48 0.36 16.80
N ALA A 313 23.70 0.13 16.31
CA ALA A 313 24.60 1.19 15.83
C ALA A 313 24.26 1.59 14.38
N PHE A 314 23.19 2.37 14.18
CA PHE A 314 22.60 2.60 12.84
C PHE A 314 23.61 3.19 11.86
N GLY A 315 24.42 4.16 12.30
CA GLY A 315 25.42 4.77 11.43
C GLY A 315 26.36 3.71 10.83
N GLU A 316 26.88 2.81 11.67
CA GLU A 316 27.89 1.82 11.28
C GLU A 316 27.34 0.79 10.29
N TYR A 317 26.29 0.04 10.67
CA TYR A 317 25.82 -1.05 9.81
C TYR A 317 25.10 -0.54 8.56
N VAL A 318 24.54 0.67 8.55
CA VAL A 318 24.01 1.30 7.34
C VAL A 318 25.15 1.72 6.42
N SER A 319 26.26 2.24 6.95
CA SER A 319 27.45 2.56 6.14
C SER A 319 28.03 1.33 5.41
N MET A 320 27.87 0.13 6.01
CA MET A 320 28.25 -1.14 5.40
C MET A 320 27.45 -1.49 4.13
N ILE A 321 26.29 -0.86 3.87
CA ILE A 321 25.64 -0.96 2.54
C ILE A 321 26.60 -0.44 1.46
N PHE A 322 27.33 0.63 1.74
CA PHE A 322 28.03 1.41 0.73
C PHE A 322 29.51 1.05 0.59
N LEU A 323 30.13 0.44 1.60
CA LEU A 323 31.53 0.01 1.56
C LEU A 323 31.89 -0.83 0.31
N PRO A 324 31.08 -1.82 -0.15
CA PRO A 324 31.36 -2.54 -1.39
C PRO A 324 31.42 -1.64 -2.63
N LEU A 325 30.58 -0.60 -2.69
CA LEU A 325 30.55 0.36 -3.81
C LEU A 325 31.74 1.33 -3.76
N VAL A 326 32.25 1.65 -2.58
CA VAL A 326 33.46 2.47 -2.41
C VAL A 326 34.68 1.70 -2.96
N VAL A 327 34.82 0.42 -2.62
CA VAL A 327 35.90 -0.40 -3.19
C VAL A 327 35.72 -0.58 -4.71
N LEU A 328 34.49 -0.74 -5.19
CA LEU A 328 34.19 -0.75 -6.62
C LEU A 328 34.59 0.57 -7.31
N CYS A 329 34.41 1.72 -6.63
CA CYS A 329 34.89 3.02 -7.12
C CYS A 329 36.41 3.02 -7.28
N ILE A 330 37.14 2.58 -6.27
CA ILE A 330 38.61 2.45 -6.33
C ILE A 330 39.01 1.53 -7.49
N TYR A 331 38.32 0.41 -7.66
CA TYR A 331 38.55 -0.51 -8.79
C TYR A 331 38.33 0.17 -10.15
N TYR A 332 37.22 0.89 -10.35
CA TYR A 332 36.97 1.62 -11.60
C TYR A 332 38.00 2.72 -11.88
N ILE A 333 38.57 3.35 -10.85
CA ILE A 333 39.58 4.39 -11.05
C ILE A 333 40.95 3.77 -11.36
N PHE A 334 41.37 2.73 -10.64
CA PHE A 334 42.76 2.25 -10.63
C PHE A 334 43.01 0.90 -11.34
N ALA A 335 41.97 0.09 -11.55
CA ALA A 335 42.08 -1.23 -12.17
C ALA A 335 41.52 -1.27 -13.60
N ASP A 336 40.47 -0.49 -13.92
CA ASP A 336 39.97 -0.39 -15.30
C ASP A 336 41.03 0.21 -16.24
N ASP A 337 40.96 -0.21 -17.50
CA ASP A 337 41.83 0.25 -18.58
C ASP A 337 41.46 1.67 -19.04
N THR A 338 42.42 2.58 -18.93
CA THR A 338 42.34 4.00 -19.32
C THR A 338 42.30 4.23 -20.83
N GLY A 339 42.60 3.20 -21.62
CA GLY A 339 42.44 3.20 -23.08
C GLY A 339 41.02 2.85 -23.54
N SER A 340 40.19 2.29 -22.67
CA SER A 340 38.83 1.88 -23.04
C SER A 340 37.89 3.07 -23.26
N GLU A 341 37.03 2.99 -24.27
CA GLU A 341 36.01 4.03 -24.55
C GLU A 341 35.02 4.22 -23.38
N ASP A 342 34.89 3.22 -22.50
CA ASP A 342 33.99 3.26 -21.35
C ASP A 342 34.63 3.84 -20.08
N TYR A 343 35.94 4.12 -20.10
CA TYR A 343 36.63 4.73 -18.97
C TYR A 343 36.07 6.12 -18.66
N GLY A 344 35.88 6.42 -17.37
CA GLY A 344 35.31 7.72 -16.95
C GLY A 344 33.78 7.88 -17.08
N LYS A 345 33.08 6.88 -17.64
CA LYS A 345 31.61 6.89 -17.82
C LYS A 345 30.84 6.25 -16.66
N LYS A 346 31.48 5.43 -15.82
CA LYS A 346 30.82 4.64 -14.74
C LYS A 346 30.72 5.40 -13.41
N VAL A 347 30.01 6.53 -13.39
CA VAL A 347 30.01 7.47 -12.25
C VAL A 347 28.94 7.17 -11.19
N ILE A 348 27.80 6.59 -11.56
CA ILE A 348 26.60 6.53 -10.69
C ILE A 348 26.84 5.68 -9.43
N LEU A 349 27.34 4.44 -9.56
CA LEU A 349 27.57 3.57 -8.41
C LEU A 349 28.65 4.13 -7.46
N PRO A 350 29.77 4.67 -7.95
CA PRO A 350 30.71 5.44 -7.11
C PRO A 350 30.07 6.58 -6.32
N VAL A 351 29.27 7.42 -6.97
CA VAL A 351 28.60 8.56 -6.31
C VAL A 351 27.61 8.07 -5.26
N VAL A 352 26.84 7.01 -5.54
CA VAL A 352 25.94 6.40 -4.55
C VAL A 352 26.72 5.84 -3.36
N GLY A 353 27.84 5.15 -3.60
CA GLY A 353 28.69 4.63 -2.54
C GLY A 353 29.23 5.74 -1.62
N LEU A 354 29.86 6.77 -2.19
CA LEU A 354 30.45 7.85 -1.39
C LEU A 354 29.37 8.72 -0.71
N SER A 355 28.28 9.05 -1.41
CA SER A 355 27.17 9.82 -0.84
C SER A 355 26.49 9.06 0.30
N GLY A 356 26.32 7.74 0.14
CA GLY A 356 25.73 6.91 1.18
C GLY A 356 26.54 6.90 2.46
N ILE A 357 27.88 6.84 2.39
CA ILE A 357 28.74 6.97 3.57
C ILE A 357 28.58 8.36 4.20
N ILE A 358 28.60 9.44 3.41
CA ILE A 358 28.43 10.82 3.90
C ILE A 358 27.12 10.99 4.67
N GLN A 359 26.04 10.39 4.17
CA GLN A 359 24.69 10.51 4.74
C GLN A 359 24.42 9.56 5.91
N THR A 360 25.39 8.75 6.35
CA THR A 360 25.15 7.70 7.35
C THR A 360 26.15 7.74 8.49
N HIS A 361 27.44 7.76 8.19
CA HIS A 361 28.49 7.67 9.20
C HIS A 361 29.74 8.40 8.75
N VAL A 362 29.87 9.66 9.19
CA VAL A 362 31.00 10.54 8.87
C VAL A 362 32.33 9.92 9.31
N LEU A 363 32.34 9.13 10.39
CA LEU A 363 33.56 8.47 10.88
C LEU A 363 34.06 7.38 9.91
N THR A 364 33.17 6.74 9.15
CA THR A 364 33.57 5.80 8.09
C THR A 364 34.29 6.52 6.94
N ILE A 365 34.03 7.80 6.71
CA ILE A 365 34.81 8.62 5.74
C ILE A 365 36.27 8.70 6.18
N VAL A 366 36.53 8.93 7.47
CA VAL A 366 37.89 8.99 8.03
C VAL A 366 38.61 7.66 7.79
N MET A 367 37.95 6.53 8.06
CA MET A 367 38.49 5.20 7.76
C MET A 367 38.79 5.02 6.26
N ILE A 368 37.87 5.39 5.38
CA ILE A 368 38.08 5.32 3.92
C ILE A 368 39.27 6.18 3.48
N ILE A 369 39.45 7.37 4.06
CA ILE A 369 40.61 8.24 3.75
C ILE A 369 41.91 7.61 4.23
N ILE A 370 41.96 7.05 5.44
CA ILE A 370 43.15 6.38 5.99
C ILE A 370 43.56 5.20 5.08
N PHE A 371 42.65 4.26 4.83
CA PHE A 371 42.94 3.07 4.03
C PHE A 371 43.11 3.39 2.54
N GLY A 372 42.40 4.41 2.04
CA GLY A 372 42.58 4.96 0.71
C GLY A 372 43.98 5.53 0.53
N THR A 373 44.50 6.28 1.51
CA THR A 373 45.86 6.82 1.48
C THR A 373 46.90 5.70 1.46
N VAL A 374 46.74 4.68 2.31
CA VAL A 374 47.63 3.50 2.29
C VAL A 374 47.56 2.78 0.93
N PHE A 375 46.37 2.59 0.36
CA PHE A 375 46.20 2.03 -0.97
C PHE A 375 46.92 2.86 -2.05
N LEU A 376 46.81 4.19 -1.97
CA LEU A 376 47.44 5.12 -2.91
C LEU A 376 48.96 5.05 -2.87
N VAL A 377 49.58 4.77 -1.72
CA VAL A 377 51.04 4.53 -1.62
C VAL A 377 51.46 3.33 -2.49
N PHE A 378 50.67 2.25 -2.55
CA PHE A 378 50.96 1.09 -3.40
C PHE A 378 50.67 1.32 -4.89
N GLU A 379 49.83 2.29 -5.21
CA GLU A 379 49.45 2.67 -6.57
C GLU A 379 49.99 4.05 -6.98
N TYR A 380 51.05 4.55 -6.32
CA TYR A 380 51.55 5.91 -6.50
C TYR A 380 51.88 6.24 -7.97
N LYS A 381 52.41 5.29 -8.73
CA LYS A 381 52.71 5.48 -10.16
C LYS A 381 51.45 5.81 -10.98
N LYS A 382 50.30 5.25 -10.60
CA LYS A 382 49.02 5.49 -11.28
C LYS A 382 48.39 6.82 -10.86
N LEU A 383 48.81 7.44 -9.77
CA LEU A 383 48.32 8.76 -9.36
C LEU A 383 48.69 9.85 -10.36
N PHE A 384 49.82 9.72 -11.06
CA PHE A 384 50.28 10.70 -12.04
C PHE A 384 49.58 10.61 -13.40
N ASP A 385 48.64 9.67 -13.57
CA ASP A 385 47.83 9.57 -14.78
C ASP A 385 46.67 10.58 -14.73
N ILE A 386 46.73 11.60 -15.58
CA ILE A 386 45.74 12.68 -15.66
C ILE A 386 44.32 12.18 -15.93
N LYS A 387 44.15 11.06 -16.66
CA LYS A 387 42.81 10.48 -16.90
C LYS A 387 42.21 9.95 -15.62
N ARG A 388 43.02 9.31 -14.77
CA ARG A 388 42.59 8.77 -13.45
C ARG A 388 42.28 9.91 -12.49
N ILE A 389 43.11 10.95 -12.44
CA ILE A 389 42.86 12.16 -11.64
C ILE A 389 41.53 12.81 -12.05
N ARG A 390 41.33 13.08 -13.34
CA ARG A 390 40.08 13.68 -13.85
C ARG A 390 38.87 12.84 -13.50
N TYR A 391 38.98 11.51 -13.59
CA TYR A 391 37.87 10.64 -13.25
C TYR A 391 37.55 10.65 -11.76
N GLY A 392 38.57 10.58 -10.90
CA GLY A 392 38.41 10.73 -9.45
C GLY A 392 37.80 12.08 -9.06
N LEU A 393 38.35 13.18 -9.56
CA LEU A 393 37.84 14.53 -9.33
C LEU A 393 36.39 14.70 -9.78
N LYS A 394 36.02 14.11 -10.92
CA LYS A 394 34.63 14.12 -11.41
C LYS A 394 33.69 13.42 -10.42
N ILE A 395 34.06 12.25 -9.90
CA ILE A 395 33.26 11.52 -8.90
C ILE A 395 33.17 12.33 -7.60
N CYS A 396 34.28 12.91 -7.13
CA CYS A 396 34.31 13.73 -5.93
C CYS A 396 33.45 14.98 -6.07
N ALA A 397 33.57 15.72 -7.18
CA ALA A 397 32.80 16.94 -7.44
C ALA A 397 31.30 16.66 -7.44
N ILE A 398 30.86 15.61 -8.15
CA ILE A 398 29.43 15.24 -8.19
C ILE A 398 28.94 14.81 -6.80
N THR A 399 29.73 14.03 -6.07
CA THR A 399 29.41 13.62 -4.70
C THR A 399 29.26 14.83 -3.78
N ILE A 400 30.18 15.80 -3.84
CA ILE A 400 30.11 17.01 -3.02
C ILE A 400 28.85 17.82 -3.37
N LEU A 401 28.62 18.12 -4.66
CA LEU A 401 27.44 18.88 -5.12
C LEU A 401 26.12 18.23 -4.68
N LEU A 402 26.03 16.89 -4.78
CA LEU A 402 24.86 16.13 -4.37
C LEU A 402 24.60 16.19 -2.85
N ASN A 403 25.64 16.35 -2.04
CA ASN A 403 25.55 16.33 -0.57
C ASN A 403 25.75 17.71 0.07
N MET A 404 25.81 18.80 -0.71
CA MET A 404 25.97 20.16 -0.17
C MET A 404 24.90 20.53 0.85
N TRP A 405 23.65 20.08 0.62
CA TRP A 405 22.52 20.27 1.54
C TRP A 405 22.79 19.79 2.98
N PHE A 406 23.67 18.81 3.16
CA PHE A 406 24.12 18.28 4.45
C PHE A 406 25.51 18.83 4.84
N ILE A 407 26.47 18.81 3.92
CA ILE A 407 27.87 19.19 4.18
C ILE A 407 27.99 20.65 4.63
N VAL A 408 27.24 21.57 4.02
CA VAL A 408 27.36 23.01 4.34
C VAL A 408 26.89 23.33 5.76
N PRO A 409 25.69 22.91 6.21
CA PRO A 409 25.29 23.01 7.61
C PRO A 409 26.23 22.27 8.56
N PHE A 410 26.63 21.04 8.21
CA PHE A 410 27.51 20.21 9.03
C PHE A 410 28.85 20.89 9.32
N ILE A 411 29.53 21.44 8.31
CA ILE A 411 30.82 22.14 8.48
C ILE A 411 30.65 23.38 9.36
N LYS A 412 29.53 24.12 9.23
CA LYS A 412 29.26 25.27 10.08
C LYS A 412 29.17 24.85 11.55
N PHE A 413 28.44 23.78 11.86
CA PHE A 413 28.26 23.29 13.24
C PHE A 413 29.51 22.56 13.77
N LEU A 414 30.33 21.97 12.90
CA LEU A 414 31.63 21.43 13.28
C LEU A 414 32.62 22.53 13.74
N ALA A 415 32.43 23.76 13.29
CA ALA A 415 33.21 24.92 13.71
C ALA A 415 32.65 25.63 14.97
N GLU A 416 31.50 25.18 15.49
CA GLU A 416 30.90 25.70 16.73
C GLU A 416 31.42 24.93 17.95
N ASP A 417 31.34 25.56 19.14
CA ASP A 417 31.77 24.97 20.41
C ASP A 417 30.71 24.03 21.01
N LEU A 418 30.30 23.01 20.25
CA LEU A 418 29.38 21.96 20.71
C LEU A 418 30.11 20.93 21.59
N ASN A 419 29.38 20.25 22.48
CA ASN A 419 29.92 19.21 23.36
C ASN A 419 30.56 18.05 22.57
N VAL A 420 29.93 17.61 21.47
CA VAL A 420 30.43 16.56 20.58
C VAL A 420 31.79 16.90 19.93
N ASN A 421 32.13 18.19 19.84
CA ASN A 421 33.41 18.65 19.29
C ASN A 421 34.55 18.66 20.34
N LYS A 422 34.25 18.35 21.62
CA LYS A 422 35.26 18.21 22.68
C LYS A 422 36.16 16.98 22.39
N LYS A 423 37.37 16.96 22.98
CA LYS A 423 38.43 15.95 22.76
C LYS A 423 37.90 14.52 22.59
N ALA A 424 38.58 13.73 21.76
CA ALA A 424 38.24 12.33 21.45
C ALA A 424 37.77 11.56 22.68
N TYR A 425 36.70 10.80 22.55
CA TYR A 425 36.11 9.99 23.63
C TYR A 425 37.20 9.12 24.27
N HIS A 426 37.37 9.23 25.60
CA HIS A 426 38.37 8.51 26.39
C HIS A 426 39.75 8.36 25.71
N PRO A 427 40.47 9.46 25.44
CA PRO A 427 41.71 9.38 24.68
C PRO A 427 42.83 8.70 25.48
N ASP A 428 42.70 8.62 26.80
CA ASP A 428 43.62 7.92 27.70
C ASP A 428 43.35 6.41 27.73
N ASP A 429 42.10 5.98 27.53
CA ASP A 429 41.68 4.57 27.60
C ASP A 429 41.44 3.94 26.21
N TYR A 430 41.69 4.68 25.12
CA TYR A 430 41.39 4.25 23.74
C TYR A 430 41.92 2.85 23.40
N GLN A 431 43.09 2.47 23.94
CA GLN A 431 43.68 1.15 23.71
C GLN A 431 42.88 0.01 24.35
N TRP A 432 42.22 0.25 25.49
CA TRP A 432 41.44 -0.76 26.23
C TRP A 432 40.21 -1.23 25.45
N TYR A 433 39.70 -0.39 24.54
CA TYR A 433 38.60 -0.78 23.66
C TYR A 433 39.04 -1.66 22.46
N GLY A 434 40.32 -2.01 22.37
CA GLY A 434 40.84 -2.93 21.36
C GLY A 434 40.41 -4.38 21.62
N LEU A 435 40.31 -5.17 20.54
CA LEU A 435 39.98 -6.60 20.66
C LEU A 435 41.23 -7.46 20.83
N SER A 436 41.13 -8.49 21.66
CA SER A 436 42.12 -9.57 21.72
C SER A 436 42.04 -10.49 20.49
N LEU A 437 43.08 -11.29 20.26
CA LEU A 437 43.08 -12.27 19.16
C LEU A 437 41.94 -13.29 19.29
N VAL A 438 41.62 -13.70 20.52
CA VAL A 438 40.58 -14.69 20.81
C VAL A 438 39.20 -14.16 20.44
N GLU A 439 38.92 -12.89 20.71
CA GLU A 439 37.66 -12.22 20.33
C GLU A 439 37.50 -12.15 18.82
N MET A 440 38.55 -11.80 18.08
CA MET A 440 38.50 -11.68 16.62
C MET A 440 38.16 -13.00 15.91
N ILE A 441 38.54 -14.14 16.51
CA ILE A 441 38.31 -15.49 15.97
C ILE A 441 37.22 -16.26 16.73
N ALA A 442 36.45 -15.58 17.59
CA ALA A 442 35.48 -16.22 18.46
C ALA A 442 34.44 -17.02 17.68
N GLN A 443 34.20 -18.26 18.13
CA GLN A 443 33.29 -19.19 17.46
C GLN A 443 31.84 -18.97 17.84
N LYS A 444 31.60 -18.53 19.07
CA LYS A 444 30.27 -18.27 19.61
C LYS A 444 30.11 -16.81 19.98
N ALA A 445 28.87 -16.34 19.92
CA ALA A 445 28.52 -15.06 20.49
C ALA A 445 28.61 -15.10 22.02
N SER A 446 28.91 -13.96 22.61
CA SER A 446 28.70 -13.72 24.03
C SER A 446 27.22 -13.41 24.27
N PRO A 447 26.57 -13.98 25.30
CA PRO A 447 25.21 -13.59 25.68
C PRO A 447 25.17 -12.23 26.39
N SER A 448 26.33 -11.67 26.77
CA SER A 448 26.39 -10.37 27.40
C SER A 448 26.04 -9.26 26.41
N ILE A 449 24.98 -8.55 26.75
CA ILE A 449 24.61 -7.23 26.22
C ILE A 449 25.31 -6.12 27.03
N SER A 450 25.99 -6.48 28.14
CA SER A 450 26.57 -5.52 29.08
C SER A 450 27.93 -4.96 28.61
N PHE A 451 28.11 -3.65 28.84
CA PHE A 451 29.17 -2.77 28.33
C PHE A 451 30.51 -2.87 29.06
N ASN A 452 31.02 -4.08 29.28
CA ASN A 452 32.30 -4.21 29.95
C ASN A 452 33.46 -4.34 28.95
N TRP A 453 34.22 -3.25 28.80
CA TRP A 453 35.38 -3.14 27.92
C TRP A 453 36.70 -3.34 28.64
N ALA A 454 36.67 -3.61 29.95
CA ALA A 454 37.88 -3.78 30.72
C ALA A 454 38.59 -5.09 30.33
N ASP A 455 39.91 -5.00 30.11
CA ASP A 455 40.73 -6.12 29.65
C ASP A 455 40.82 -7.28 30.64
N ASN A 456 40.52 -7.04 31.92
CA ASN A 456 40.54 -8.04 32.99
C ASN A 456 39.18 -8.73 33.22
N THR A 457 38.25 -8.62 32.27
CA THR A 457 36.91 -9.21 32.41
C THR A 457 36.75 -10.46 31.56
N SER A 458 35.89 -11.37 32.01
CA SER A 458 35.58 -12.60 31.27
C SER A 458 35.06 -12.25 29.88
N LEU A 459 35.50 -13.00 28.85
CA LEU A 459 34.96 -12.88 27.49
C LEU A 459 33.45 -13.11 27.42
N SER A 460 32.87 -13.85 28.37
CA SER A 460 31.41 -14.01 28.52
C SER A 460 30.69 -12.71 28.83
N ASN A 461 31.41 -11.68 29.27
CA ASN A 461 30.88 -10.36 29.63
C ASN A 461 31.28 -9.28 28.61
N ARG A 462 32.11 -9.62 27.61
CA ARG A 462 32.48 -8.75 26.48
C ARG A 462 31.59 -9.06 25.27
N MET A 463 31.49 -8.12 24.33
CA MET A 463 30.72 -8.32 23.10
C MET A 463 31.44 -9.25 22.12
N GLY A 464 30.71 -10.17 21.50
CA GLY A 464 31.23 -11.08 20.49
C GLY A 464 31.53 -10.34 19.17
N LEU A 465 32.74 -9.81 19.00
CA LEU A 465 33.14 -9.02 17.83
C LEU A 465 34.10 -9.82 16.91
N ALA A 466 33.60 -10.92 16.35
CA ALA A 466 34.38 -11.80 15.48
C ALA A 466 34.30 -11.42 14.01
N ILE A 467 35.35 -11.74 13.25
CA ILE A 467 35.39 -11.47 11.81
C ILE A 467 34.51 -12.44 11.00
N GLY A 468 34.42 -13.70 11.45
CA GLY A 468 33.72 -14.79 10.78
C GLY A 468 34.63 -15.86 10.18
N ASN A 469 34.28 -17.13 10.39
CA ASN A 469 35.07 -18.29 10.03
C ASN A 469 35.33 -18.42 8.52
N GLY A 470 34.37 -18.03 7.69
CA GLY A 470 34.55 -18.01 6.23
C GLY A 470 35.75 -17.17 5.82
N PHE A 471 35.90 -15.98 6.38
CA PHE A 471 37.04 -15.12 6.07
C PHE A 471 38.36 -15.72 6.57
N LEU A 472 38.38 -16.34 7.75
CA LEU A 472 39.56 -17.03 8.27
C LEU A 472 40.00 -18.20 7.37
N ILE A 473 39.05 -19.01 6.89
CA ILE A 473 39.34 -20.11 5.95
C ILE A 473 39.98 -19.58 4.67
N PHE A 474 39.43 -18.52 4.09
CA PHE A 474 39.99 -17.93 2.86
C PHE A 474 41.30 -17.18 3.09
N LEU A 475 41.53 -16.63 4.27
CA LEU A 475 42.84 -16.11 4.67
C LEU A 475 43.88 -17.24 4.78
N GLY A 476 43.50 -18.40 5.32
CA GLY A 476 44.33 -19.60 5.32
C GLY A 476 44.64 -20.09 3.90
N ILE A 477 43.65 -20.09 3.00
CA ILE A 477 43.85 -20.42 1.57
C ILE A 477 44.78 -19.40 0.90
N PHE A 478 44.65 -18.11 1.21
CA PHE A 478 45.57 -17.08 0.73
C PHE A 478 47.01 -17.38 1.15
N ILE A 479 47.24 -17.67 2.44
CA ILE A 479 48.56 -18.01 2.98
C ILE A 479 49.11 -19.27 2.31
N TYR A 480 48.30 -20.32 2.15
CA TYR A 480 48.67 -21.52 1.42
C TYR A 480 49.13 -21.19 -0.01
N LEU A 481 48.31 -20.47 -0.78
CA LEU A 481 48.65 -20.10 -2.15
C LEU A 481 49.89 -19.19 -2.23
N LEU A 482 50.10 -18.35 -1.22
CA LEU A 482 51.27 -17.49 -1.10
C LEU A 482 52.55 -18.31 -0.86
N VAL A 483 52.55 -19.19 0.14
CA VAL A 483 53.69 -20.05 0.51
C VAL A 483 54.11 -20.93 -0.67
N PHE A 484 53.14 -21.53 -1.36
CA PHE A 484 53.40 -22.38 -2.52
C PHE A 484 53.55 -21.60 -3.84
N LYS A 485 53.64 -20.25 -3.79
CA LYS A 485 53.82 -19.35 -4.95
C LYS A 485 52.81 -19.59 -6.09
N LYS A 486 51.58 -19.95 -5.76
CA LYS A 486 50.52 -20.27 -6.71
C LYS A 486 49.61 -19.07 -7.08
N ILE A 487 49.86 -17.88 -6.52
CA ILE A 487 49.13 -16.66 -6.86
C ILE A 487 49.71 -16.04 -8.14
N LYS A 488 49.08 -16.33 -9.28
CA LYS A 488 49.46 -15.82 -10.61
C LYS A 488 48.49 -14.75 -11.11
N ASN A 489 47.20 -15.02 -11.02
CA ASN A 489 46.13 -14.16 -11.51
C ASN A 489 45.74 -13.11 -10.44
N ASN A 490 45.50 -11.86 -10.86
CA ASN A 490 45.15 -10.73 -9.96
C ASN A 490 46.12 -10.53 -8.78
N LYS A 491 47.38 -10.95 -8.93
CA LYS A 491 48.39 -11.03 -7.87
C LYS A 491 48.49 -9.76 -7.02
N LYS A 492 48.67 -8.59 -7.64
CA LYS A 492 48.78 -7.30 -6.93
C LYS A 492 47.51 -6.97 -6.13
N ALA A 493 46.33 -7.18 -6.72
CA ALA A 493 45.05 -6.91 -6.07
C ALA A 493 44.85 -7.82 -4.85
N SER A 494 45.13 -9.12 -4.97
CA SER A 494 45.07 -10.06 -3.84
C SER A 494 45.98 -9.64 -2.68
N TYR A 495 47.23 -9.24 -2.96
CA TYR A 495 48.14 -8.76 -1.92
C TYR A 495 47.64 -7.51 -1.23
N ILE A 496 47.20 -6.51 -2.00
CA ILE A 496 46.72 -5.25 -1.43
C ILE A 496 45.50 -5.49 -0.56
N THR A 497 44.51 -6.27 -1.01
CA THR A 497 43.32 -6.57 -0.20
C THR A 497 43.65 -7.38 1.05
N ALA A 498 44.58 -8.34 0.97
CA ALA A 498 45.01 -9.08 2.15
C ALA A 498 45.74 -8.19 3.15
N LEU A 499 46.67 -7.34 2.67
CA LEU A 499 47.42 -6.42 3.50
C LEU A 499 46.50 -5.41 4.19
N LEU A 500 45.61 -4.77 3.45
CA LEU A 500 44.66 -3.80 4.03
C LEU A 500 43.71 -4.48 5.02
N GLY A 501 43.26 -5.71 4.75
CA GLY A 501 42.44 -6.47 5.69
C GLY A 501 43.17 -6.83 6.98
N VAL A 502 44.41 -7.30 6.88
CA VAL A 502 45.26 -7.62 8.06
C VAL A 502 45.65 -6.37 8.83
N LEU A 503 45.96 -5.26 8.13
CA LEU A 503 46.23 -3.97 8.76
C LEU A 503 45.00 -3.46 9.53
N ALA A 504 43.80 -3.61 8.95
CA ALA A 504 42.56 -3.27 9.63
C ALA A 504 42.35 -4.11 10.89
N LEU A 505 42.58 -5.42 10.83
CA LEU A 505 42.56 -6.27 12.03
C LEU A 505 43.60 -5.85 13.07
N PHE A 506 44.80 -5.48 12.64
CA PHE A 506 45.82 -5.00 13.56
C PHE A 506 45.37 -3.72 14.27
N LEU A 507 44.79 -2.76 13.55
CA LEU A 507 44.23 -1.53 14.13
C LEU A 507 43.02 -1.78 15.03
N THR A 508 42.21 -2.81 14.77
CA THR A 508 41.14 -3.28 15.67
C THR A 508 41.70 -3.84 16.99
N SER A 509 42.95 -4.31 16.99
CA SER A 509 43.50 -5.06 18.12
C SER A 509 43.99 -4.19 19.27
N ILE A 510 43.91 -4.75 20.49
CA ILE A 510 44.58 -4.19 21.67
C ILE A 510 46.11 -4.15 21.55
N TYR A 511 46.67 -4.97 20.65
CA TYR A 511 48.11 -5.07 20.43
C TYR A 511 48.66 -3.89 19.60
N PHE A 512 47.80 -3.12 18.92
CA PHE A 512 48.24 -1.90 18.27
C PHE A 512 48.61 -0.86 19.33
N PRO A 513 49.81 -0.26 19.30
CA PRO A 513 50.35 0.50 20.41
C PRO A 513 49.81 1.94 20.45
N TYR A 514 48.48 2.10 20.56
CA TYR A 514 47.80 3.39 20.59
C TYR A 514 48.37 4.33 21.67
N SER A 515 48.59 3.83 22.89
CA SER A 515 49.12 4.65 23.99
C SER A 515 50.55 5.13 23.73
N LYS A 516 51.41 4.30 23.12
CA LYS A 516 52.76 4.71 22.73
C LYS A 516 52.73 5.71 21.57
N ILE A 517 51.86 5.53 20.58
CA ILE A 517 51.69 6.47 19.47
C ILE A 517 51.17 7.82 19.96
N LYS A 518 50.25 7.84 20.94
CA LYS A 518 49.79 9.08 21.58
C LYS A 518 50.94 9.87 22.19
N GLN A 519 51.86 9.19 22.88
CA GLN A 519 53.03 9.82 23.51
C GLN A 519 54.10 10.24 22.49
N THR A 520 54.33 9.44 21.44
CA THR A 520 55.44 9.65 20.49
C THR A 520 55.06 10.49 19.27
N ILE A 521 53.87 10.29 18.71
CA ILE A 521 53.36 10.98 17.52
C ILE A 521 51.89 11.38 17.76
N PRO A 522 51.63 12.40 18.61
CA PRO A 522 50.27 12.79 19.01
C PRO A 522 49.35 13.11 17.83
N PHE A 523 49.89 13.67 16.75
CA PHE A 523 49.15 13.95 15.53
C PHE A 523 48.60 12.66 14.88
N LEU A 524 49.42 11.62 14.75
CA LEU A 524 48.98 10.35 14.18
C LEU A 524 47.90 9.70 15.06
N PHE A 525 48.08 9.74 16.38
CA PHE A 525 47.05 9.30 17.32
C PHE A 525 45.75 10.07 17.12
N SER A 526 45.80 11.40 16.98
CA SER A 526 44.61 12.23 16.78
C SER A 526 43.83 11.85 15.51
N VAL A 527 44.50 11.42 14.44
CA VAL A 527 43.85 10.97 13.20
C VAL A 527 43.25 9.58 13.38
N LEU A 528 43.98 8.65 14.02
CA LEU A 528 43.52 7.28 14.24
C LEU A 528 42.37 7.20 15.26
N ALA A 529 42.41 8.04 16.30
CA ALA A 529 41.42 8.11 17.37
C ALA A 529 40.13 8.84 16.97
N LYS A 530 40.12 9.57 15.84
CA LYS A 530 38.89 10.16 15.27
C LYS A 530 37.83 9.11 14.90
N VAL A 531 38.21 7.83 14.78
CA VAL A 531 37.26 6.73 14.56
C VAL A 531 36.45 6.41 15.83
N ASN A 532 36.77 7.06 16.95
CA ASN A 532 36.16 6.95 18.28
C ASN A 532 36.56 5.67 19.03
N ILE A 533 36.43 4.50 18.40
CA ILE A 533 36.72 3.21 19.04
C ILE A 533 37.44 2.27 18.04
N PRO A 534 38.54 1.59 18.42
CA PRO A 534 39.39 0.86 17.47
C PRO A 534 38.70 -0.32 16.80
N PHE A 535 37.76 -1.01 17.45
CA PHE A 535 37.13 -2.19 16.82
C PHE A 535 36.36 -1.87 15.52
N ARG A 536 36.02 -0.59 15.28
CA ARG A 536 35.32 -0.13 14.07
C ARG A 536 36.09 -0.41 12.78
N TYR A 537 37.41 -0.56 12.85
CA TYR A 537 38.24 -0.98 11.73
C TYR A 537 37.90 -2.41 11.24
N MET A 538 37.18 -3.22 12.03
CA MET A 538 36.69 -4.55 11.62
C MET A 538 35.80 -4.48 10.37
N SER A 539 34.99 -3.43 10.23
CA SER A 539 34.16 -3.22 9.03
C SER A 539 35.01 -3.14 7.74
N ILE A 540 36.19 -2.50 7.83
CA ILE A 540 37.17 -2.43 6.73
C ILE A 540 37.81 -3.80 6.50
N ALA A 541 38.17 -4.53 7.55
CA ALA A 541 38.75 -5.88 7.43
C ALA A 541 37.80 -6.83 6.66
N ILE A 542 36.52 -6.83 7.03
CA ILE A 542 35.48 -7.68 6.43
C ILE A 542 35.30 -7.37 4.93
N ILE A 543 35.23 -6.08 4.55
CA ILE A 543 35.08 -5.75 3.12
C ILE A 543 36.35 -6.04 2.32
N MET A 544 37.54 -5.80 2.89
CA MET A 544 38.81 -6.13 2.23
C MET A 544 38.96 -7.64 2.01
N PHE A 545 38.62 -8.47 3.00
CA PHE A 545 38.65 -9.93 2.84
C PHE A 545 37.57 -10.44 1.89
N SER A 546 36.41 -9.77 1.80
CA SER A 546 35.41 -10.08 0.77
C SER A 546 35.98 -9.93 -0.65
N PHE A 547 36.70 -8.84 -0.92
CA PHE A 547 37.38 -8.66 -2.22
C PHE A 547 38.60 -9.56 -2.40
N LEU A 548 39.31 -9.92 -1.32
CA LEU A 548 40.37 -10.93 -1.37
C LEU A 548 39.84 -12.25 -1.94
N ILE A 549 38.70 -12.73 -1.47
CA ILE A 549 38.06 -13.97 -1.97
C ILE A 549 37.73 -13.84 -3.46
N VAL A 550 37.20 -12.68 -3.88
CA VAL A 550 36.90 -12.40 -5.30
C VAL A 550 38.16 -12.51 -6.17
N PHE A 551 39.27 -11.89 -5.75
CA PHE A 551 40.51 -11.92 -6.54
C PHE A 551 41.23 -13.27 -6.48
N LEU A 552 41.08 -14.03 -5.40
CA LEU A 552 41.68 -15.35 -5.26
C LEU A 552 41.01 -16.44 -6.09
N TYR A 553 39.74 -16.27 -6.45
CA TYR A 553 38.95 -17.32 -7.09
C TYR A 553 39.63 -17.95 -8.31
N SER A 554 40.21 -17.16 -9.21
CA SER A 554 40.93 -17.69 -10.38
C SER A 554 42.11 -18.57 -9.99
N ASN A 555 42.87 -18.17 -8.97
CA ASN A 555 44.01 -18.96 -8.50
C ASN A 555 43.54 -20.27 -7.84
N ILE A 556 42.42 -20.24 -7.11
CA ILE A 556 41.80 -21.45 -6.53
C ILE A 556 41.32 -22.39 -7.66
N GLN A 557 40.78 -21.84 -8.75
CA GLN A 557 40.38 -22.65 -9.91
C GLN A 557 41.56 -23.36 -10.57
N ASP A 558 42.72 -22.70 -10.65
CA ASP A 558 43.93 -23.26 -11.24
C ASP A 558 44.61 -24.29 -10.31
N CYS A 559 44.46 -24.15 -8.99
CA CYS A 559 45.17 -24.98 -8.01
C CYS A 559 44.41 -26.22 -7.55
N PHE A 560 43.07 -26.17 -7.51
CA PHE A 560 42.25 -27.21 -6.92
C PHE A 560 41.28 -27.79 -7.96
N SER A 561 41.07 -29.11 -7.90
CA SER A 561 40.09 -29.79 -8.74
C SER A 561 38.68 -29.25 -8.48
N LYS A 562 37.78 -29.40 -9.46
CA LYS A 562 36.39 -28.91 -9.37
C LYS A 562 35.68 -29.44 -8.11
N SER A 563 35.86 -30.71 -7.77
CA SER A 563 35.23 -31.34 -6.59
C SER A 563 35.75 -30.76 -5.28
N ILE A 564 37.07 -30.60 -5.15
CA ILE A 564 37.70 -30.00 -3.96
C ILE A 564 37.24 -28.55 -3.82
N ARG A 565 37.22 -27.78 -4.91
CA ARG A 565 36.75 -26.39 -4.90
C ARG A 565 35.29 -26.29 -4.45
N ILE A 566 34.40 -27.14 -4.97
CA ILE A 566 33.00 -27.16 -4.52
C ILE A 566 32.94 -27.48 -3.03
N CYS A 567 33.69 -28.48 -2.55
CA CYS A 567 33.75 -28.84 -1.14
C CYS A 567 34.22 -27.67 -0.25
N ILE A 568 35.32 -26.99 -0.62
CA ILE A 568 35.84 -25.81 0.11
C ILE A 568 34.77 -24.73 0.24
N PHE A 569 34.12 -24.35 -0.87
CA PHE A 569 33.11 -23.29 -0.86
C PHE A 569 31.85 -23.69 -0.09
N VAL A 570 31.37 -24.93 -0.23
CA VAL A 570 30.21 -25.43 0.52
C VAL A 570 30.51 -25.48 2.01
N MET A 571 31.65 -26.06 2.41
CA MET A 571 32.04 -26.16 3.83
C MET A 571 32.27 -24.77 4.45
N ALA A 572 32.99 -23.87 3.77
CA ALA A 572 33.16 -22.51 4.26
C ALA A 572 31.82 -21.77 4.39
N GLY A 573 30.89 -22.00 3.46
CA GLY A 573 29.54 -21.45 3.52
C GLY A 573 28.72 -21.99 4.69
N LEU A 574 28.71 -23.32 4.89
CA LEU A 574 27.99 -23.98 5.97
C LEU A 574 28.53 -23.59 7.35
N ILE A 575 29.86 -23.55 7.52
CA ILE A 575 30.49 -23.14 8.78
C ILE A 575 30.15 -21.68 9.10
N SER A 576 30.22 -20.79 8.10
CA SER A 576 29.88 -19.38 8.30
C SER A 576 28.41 -19.22 8.62
N PHE A 577 27.53 -19.91 7.90
CA PHE A 577 26.09 -19.89 8.17
C PHE A 577 25.76 -20.41 9.57
N SER A 578 26.39 -21.51 10.00
CA SER A 578 26.23 -22.04 11.35
C SER A 578 26.65 -21.04 12.42
N GLN A 579 27.79 -20.34 12.21
CA GLN A 579 28.26 -19.30 13.13
C GLN A 579 27.28 -18.11 13.19
N SER A 580 26.79 -17.65 12.03
CA SER A 580 25.80 -16.58 11.98
C SER A 580 24.49 -16.94 12.69
N CYS A 581 24.02 -18.17 12.53
CA CYS A 581 22.84 -18.68 13.23
C CYS A 581 23.08 -18.77 14.74
N ASP A 582 24.25 -19.21 15.18
CA ASP A 582 24.62 -19.23 16.61
C ASP A 582 24.59 -17.82 17.19
N TYR A 583 25.16 -16.84 16.50
CA TYR A 583 25.12 -15.43 16.91
C TYR A 583 23.70 -14.89 17.05
N LEU A 584 22.86 -15.08 16.03
CA LEU A 584 21.45 -14.67 16.08
C LEU A 584 20.69 -15.38 17.21
N TYR A 585 20.92 -16.68 17.38
CA TYR A 585 20.29 -17.47 18.43
C TYR A 585 20.69 -16.97 19.82
N THR A 586 21.99 -16.79 20.08
CA THR A 586 22.47 -16.29 21.37
C THR A 586 21.87 -14.92 21.72
N TYR A 587 21.74 -14.01 20.76
CA TYR A 587 21.16 -12.69 21.02
C TYR A 587 19.66 -12.74 21.30
N LEU A 588 18.90 -13.50 20.51
CA LEU A 588 17.45 -13.64 20.69
C LEU A 588 17.07 -14.38 21.98
N TYR A 589 17.93 -15.29 22.44
CA TYR A 589 17.71 -16.08 23.66
C TYR A 589 18.47 -15.54 24.87
N SER A 590 18.99 -14.31 24.80
CA SER A 590 19.64 -13.63 25.93
C SER A 590 18.68 -13.32 27.09
N GLY A 591 17.36 -13.30 26.83
CA GLY A 591 16.31 -13.02 27.82
C GLY A 591 15.95 -11.55 27.99
N VAL A 592 16.57 -10.65 27.20
CA VAL A 592 16.32 -9.20 27.28
C VAL A 592 15.52 -8.71 26.06
N TYR A 593 14.57 -7.82 26.29
CA TYR A 593 13.72 -7.27 25.23
C TYR A 593 13.22 -5.86 25.58
N GLU A 594 12.94 -5.06 24.56
CA GLU A 594 12.26 -3.77 24.67
C GLU A 594 11.01 -3.76 23.77
N ASN A 595 9.94 -3.12 24.24
CA ASN A 595 8.75 -2.84 23.45
C ASN A 595 8.49 -1.35 23.48
N TYR A 596 8.62 -0.71 22.32
CA TYR A 596 8.21 0.68 22.11
C TYR A 596 7.19 0.71 20.97
N TYR A 597 5.93 0.97 21.30
CA TYR A 597 4.92 1.21 20.28
C TYR A 597 4.81 2.71 19.96
N ASP A 598 4.79 3.54 20.99
CA ASP A 598 4.79 5.00 20.94
C ASP A 598 6.14 5.62 21.32
N GLY A 599 6.38 6.84 20.81
CA GLY A 599 7.62 7.58 21.02
C GLY A 599 7.74 8.21 22.41
N SER A 600 6.63 8.48 23.10
CA SER A 600 6.62 9.16 24.41
C SER A 600 7.32 8.39 25.52
N ILE A 601 7.53 7.09 25.33
CA ILE A 601 8.05 6.15 26.34
C ILE A 601 9.54 5.89 26.14
N VAL A 602 10.10 6.32 25.01
CA VAL A 602 11.54 6.20 24.74
C VAL A 602 12.28 7.11 25.71
N ASN A 603 12.81 6.51 26.77
CA ASN A 603 13.58 7.23 27.77
C ASN A 603 15.07 7.18 27.40
N VAL A 604 15.68 8.35 27.27
CA VAL A 604 17.13 8.49 27.07
C VAL A 604 17.65 9.42 28.15
N ASP A 605 18.71 9.01 28.83
CA ASP A 605 19.36 9.86 29.82
C ASP A 605 19.74 11.22 29.20
N LYS A 606 19.39 12.31 29.90
CA LYS A 606 19.69 13.69 29.48
C LYS A 606 21.19 13.89 29.24
N SER A 607 22.05 13.15 29.94
CA SER A 607 23.50 13.15 29.74
C SER A 607 23.89 12.70 28.31
N ASN A 608 23.24 11.65 27.80
CA ASN A 608 23.45 11.12 26.45
C ASN A 608 22.80 11.97 25.35
N LEU A 609 21.80 12.79 25.69
CA LEU A 609 21.12 13.69 24.76
C LEU A 609 21.83 15.05 24.59
N GLY A 610 22.76 15.38 25.50
CA GLY A 610 23.46 16.67 25.55
C GLY A 610 24.68 16.80 24.62
N GLU A 611 24.97 15.83 23.75
CA GLU A 611 26.14 15.89 22.86
C GLU A 611 26.09 17.06 21.86
N TYR A 612 24.89 17.41 21.39
CA TYR A 612 24.70 18.40 20.32
C TYR A 612 24.34 19.81 20.81
N ILE A 613 24.46 20.07 22.12
CA ILE A 613 24.31 21.41 22.70
C ILE A 613 25.69 22.09 22.86
N TYR A 614 25.68 23.41 23.06
CA TYR A 614 26.90 24.17 23.31
C TYR A 614 27.56 23.84 24.65
N GLN A 615 28.88 23.94 24.67
CA GLN A 615 29.67 23.78 25.89
C GLN A 615 29.24 24.77 26.99
N GLY A 616 29.32 24.30 28.24
CA GLY A 616 29.00 25.06 29.45
C GLY A 616 27.51 25.15 29.80
N ILE A 617 26.62 24.55 29.00
CA ILE A 617 25.18 24.46 29.30
C ILE A 617 24.92 23.28 30.25
N ASN A 618 24.18 23.53 31.33
CA ASN A 618 23.69 22.48 32.23
C ASN A 618 22.25 22.07 31.85
N VAL A 619 22.08 20.86 31.30
CA VAL A 619 20.78 20.32 30.87
C VAL A 619 19.81 20.09 32.03
N TYR A 620 20.31 19.98 33.27
CA TYR A 620 19.50 19.76 34.46
C TYR A 620 19.00 21.07 35.10
N GLU A 621 19.58 22.22 34.74
CA GLU A 621 19.13 23.54 35.23
C GLU A 621 17.98 24.12 34.39
N ASN A 622 17.72 23.55 33.22
CA ASN A 622 16.71 24.01 32.26
C ASN A 622 15.38 23.26 32.42
N GLU A 623 14.85 23.21 33.64
CA GLU A 623 13.54 22.61 33.94
C GLU A 623 12.39 23.61 33.74
N ASN A 624 12.63 24.90 33.97
CA ASN A 624 11.62 25.95 33.80
C ASN A 624 11.41 26.30 32.31
N LYS A 625 10.21 25.97 31.80
CA LYS A 625 9.77 26.23 30.42
C LYS A 625 9.08 27.59 30.22
N ASP A 626 8.95 28.42 31.24
CA ASP A 626 8.37 29.76 31.09
C ASP A 626 9.27 30.68 30.29
N ILE A 627 8.68 31.60 29.52
CA ILE A 627 9.44 32.64 28.82
C ILE A 627 9.93 33.66 29.84
N ILE A 628 11.25 33.82 29.96
CA ILE A 628 11.85 34.81 30.85
C ILE A 628 11.80 36.17 30.14
N THR A 629 11.33 37.21 30.83
CA THR A 629 11.21 38.55 30.26
C THR A 629 11.95 39.58 31.12
N SER A 630 12.47 40.62 30.48
CA SER A 630 13.02 41.81 31.13
C SER A 630 12.59 43.05 30.34
N GLY A 631 12.08 44.08 31.03
CA GLY A 631 11.62 45.32 30.39
C GLY A 631 10.36 45.19 29.52
N CYS A 632 9.66 44.05 29.57
CA CYS A 632 8.41 43.80 28.85
C CYS A 632 7.52 42.80 29.60
N SER A 633 6.23 42.77 29.26
CA SER A 633 5.25 41.81 29.78
C SER A 633 4.57 41.04 28.64
N ILE A 634 4.26 39.76 28.88
CA ILE A 634 3.61 38.88 27.89
C ILE A 634 2.09 39.08 27.97
N VAL A 635 1.46 39.40 26.84
CA VAL A 635 0.01 39.55 26.70
C VAL A 635 -0.63 38.23 26.25
N GLU A 636 -0.04 37.60 25.24
CA GLU A 636 -0.52 36.34 24.68
C GLU A 636 0.67 35.58 24.10
N ASN A 637 0.79 34.28 24.38
CA ASN A 637 1.81 33.44 23.78
C ASN A 637 1.16 32.22 23.13
N LYS A 638 1.36 32.08 21.81
CA LYS A 638 1.02 30.85 21.07
C LYS A 638 2.31 30.16 20.68
N SER A 639 2.59 29.04 21.32
CA SER A 639 3.71 28.16 20.98
C SER A 639 3.22 26.92 20.25
N ASN A 640 3.94 26.53 19.21
CA ASN A 640 3.83 25.21 18.60
C ASN A 640 5.25 24.64 18.46
N HIS A 641 5.63 23.77 19.39
CA HIS A 641 6.98 23.24 19.53
C HIS A 641 8.04 24.36 19.58
N ASN A 642 8.94 24.44 18.59
CA ASN A 642 10.00 25.45 18.50
C ASN A 642 9.57 26.74 17.77
N ARG A 643 8.28 26.93 17.49
CA ARG A 643 7.73 28.14 16.87
C ARG A 643 6.91 28.91 17.89
N PHE A 644 7.25 30.18 18.08
CA PHE A 644 6.57 31.06 19.03
C PHE A 644 5.98 32.25 18.30
N ASN A 645 4.72 32.56 18.61
CA ASN A 645 4.07 33.81 18.26
C ASN A 645 3.61 34.49 19.55
N THR A 646 4.38 35.46 20.01
CA THR A 646 4.23 36.08 21.32
C THR A 646 3.88 37.54 21.15
N LYS A 647 2.71 37.95 21.67
CA LYS A 647 2.34 39.34 21.83
C LYS A 647 2.84 39.85 23.16
N ILE A 648 3.49 40.99 23.14
CA ILE A 648 4.08 41.62 24.32
C ILE A 648 3.75 43.09 24.38
N LYS A 649 3.83 43.64 25.59
CA LYS A 649 3.86 45.06 25.85
C LYS A 649 5.25 45.44 26.35
N VAL A 650 5.91 46.32 25.61
CA VAL A 650 7.29 46.73 25.85
C VAL A 650 7.31 48.05 26.61
N ASP A 651 7.91 48.03 27.80
CA ASP A 651 7.97 49.18 28.70
C ASP A 651 9.34 49.90 28.62
N ASN A 652 10.40 49.22 28.16
CA ASN A 652 11.75 49.77 28.02
C ASN A 652 12.39 49.41 26.66
N THR A 653 13.28 50.25 26.13
CA THR A 653 13.97 50.04 24.86
C THR A 653 15.03 48.94 24.90
N ASP A 654 15.46 48.52 26.10
CA ASP A 654 16.41 47.40 26.30
C ASP A 654 15.71 46.08 26.63
N ALA A 655 14.43 45.93 26.24
CA ALA A 655 13.65 44.75 26.56
C ALA A 655 14.12 43.50 25.83
N PHE A 656 14.05 42.36 26.51
CA PHE A 656 14.35 41.05 25.91
C PHE A 656 13.43 39.94 26.43
N LEU A 657 13.33 38.88 25.62
CA LEU A 657 12.68 37.62 25.96
C LEU A 657 13.64 36.46 25.78
N GLU A 658 13.63 35.51 26.71
CA GLU A 658 14.33 34.22 26.57
C GLU A 658 13.35 33.07 26.44
N PHE A 659 13.33 32.47 25.26
CA PHE A 659 12.46 31.34 24.96
C PHE A 659 13.02 30.03 25.54
N PRO A 660 12.17 29.07 25.94
CA PRO A 660 12.56 27.78 26.50
C PRO A 660 13.07 26.80 25.43
N ILE A 661 13.97 27.25 24.57
CA ILE A 661 14.62 26.47 23.52
C ILE A 661 16.10 26.82 23.45
N TYR A 662 16.93 25.86 23.03
CA TYR A 662 18.37 26.11 22.88
C TYR A 662 18.67 27.00 21.68
N TYR A 663 19.55 27.98 21.89
CA TYR A 663 20.06 28.82 20.81
C TYR A 663 20.92 27.99 19.84
N TYR A 664 20.60 28.10 18.55
CA TYR A 664 21.42 27.60 17.43
C TYR A 664 21.49 28.64 16.31
N PRO A 665 22.63 28.78 15.61
CA PRO A 665 22.74 29.65 14.45
C PRO A 665 21.71 29.26 13.37
N GLY A 666 20.81 30.18 13.03
CA GLY A 666 19.72 29.95 12.07
C GLY A 666 18.31 30.17 12.62
N TYR A 667 18.16 30.35 13.93
CA TYR A 667 16.94 30.94 14.49
C TYR A 667 16.78 32.39 14.03
N SER A 668 15.53 32.76 13.71
CA SER A 668 15.17 34.11 13.30
C SER A 668 13.96 34.57 14.11
N ALA A 669 14.04 35.80 14.62
CA ALA A 669 12.93 36.51 15.22
C ALA A 669 12.53 37.69 14.32
N GLY A 670 11.25 37.98 14.21
CA GLY A 670 10.76 39.14 13.46
C GLY A 670 9.58 39.83 14.13
N ASP A 671 9.46 41.13 13.89
CA ASP A 671 8.34 41.96 14.34
C ASP A 671 7.10 41.80 13.42
N ILE A 672 6.02 42.54 13.73
CA ILE A 672 4.76 42.56 12.96
C ILE A 672 4.93 43.06 11.52
N ASN A 673 5.97 43.88 11.27
CA ASN A 673 6.30 44.44 9.96
C ASN A 673 7.26 43.52 9.17
N GLY A 674 7.72 42.42 9.78
CA GLY A 674 8.66 41.47 9.21
C GLY A 674 10.14 41.89 9.30
N ASN A 675 10.47 42.93 10.05
CA ASN A 675 11.85 43.33 10.32
C ASN A 675 12.53 42.29 11.21
N ALA A 676 13.79 41.99 10.93
CA ALA A 676 14.55 41.01 11.71
C ALA A 676 14.98 41.60 13.06
N LEU A 677 14.69 40.86 14.14
CA LEU A 677 15.12 41.16 15.49
C LEU A 677 16.44 40.45 15.81
N VAL A 678 17.22 41.03 16.72
CA VAL A 678 18.52 40.48 17.14
C VAL A 678 18.30 39.28 18.06
N THR A 679 18.98 38.17 17.76
CA THR A 679 18.93 36.92 18.54
C THR A 679 20.32 36.58 19.09
N GLU A 680 20.41 36.15 20.35
CA GLU A 680 21.66 35.72 20.97
C GLU A 680 21.49 34.52 21.90
N LYS A 681 22.63 34.00 22.41
CA LYS A 681 22.67 32.97 23.45
C LYS A 681 22.50 33.64 24.82
N GLY A 682 21.33 33.47 25.42
CA GLY A 682 20.98 33.98 26.74
C GLY A 682 21.38 33.05 27.88
N THR A 683 20.65 33.16 29.00
CA THR A 683 20.90 32.41 30.24
C THR A 683 20.90 30.91 29.99
N ASN A 684 21.93 30.19 30.47
CA ASN A 684 22.11 28.74 30.32
C ASN A 684 21.79 28.19 28.90
N GLY A 685 22.12 28.97 27.85
CA GLY A 685 21.96 28.56 26.45
C GLY A 685 20.60 28.81 25.80
N ARG A 686 19.68 29.50 26.47
CA ARG A 686 18.35 29.88 25.93
C ARG A 686 18.48 30.82 24.72
N LEU A 687 17.51 30.76 23.81
CA LEU A 687 17.37 31.76 22.73
C LEU A 687 16.86 33.08 23.33
N ARG A 688 17.70 34.12 23.33
CA ARG A 688 17.32 35.49 23.70
C ARG A 688 16.98 36.31 22.45
N VAL A 689 15.91 37.10 22.52
CA VAL A 689 15.46 38.02 21.47
C VAL A 689 15.31 39.42 22.04
N TYR A 690 15.95 40.41 21.41
CA TYR A 690 15.84 41.82 21.80
C TYR A 690 14.72 42.55 21.07
N VAL A 691 14.07 43.47 21.78
CA VAL A 691 12.95 44.27 21.27
C VAL A 691 13.11 45.71 21.73
N SER A 692 13.29 46.62 20.77
CA SER A 692 13.55 48.04 21.07
C SER A 692 12.35 48.96 20.84
N GLN A 693 11.28 48.47 20.21
CA GLN A 693 10.09 49.26 19.93
C GLN A 693 9.15 49.29 21.14
N LEU A 694 8.88 50.49 21.69
CA LEU A 694 7.95 50.66 22.82
C LEU A 694 6.50 50.40 22.43
N GLY A 695 5.70 49.91 23.38
CA GLY A 695 4.26 49.64 23.20
C GLY A 695 3.95 48.18 22.83
N ASP A 696 2.77 47.96 22.21
CA ASP A 696 2.29 46.63 21.86
C ASP A 696 3.02 46.09 20.62
N ASN A 697 3.66 44.93 20.77
CA ASN A 697 4.41 44.28 19.71
C ASN A 697 4.02 42.81 19.59
N SER A 698 4.23 42.23 18.41
CA SER A 698 4.10 40.79 18.16
C SER A 698 5.41 40.26 17.61
N ILE A 699 5.91 39.19 18.21
CA ILE A 699 7.19 38.58 17.87
C ILE A 699 6.93 37.18 17.35
N THR A 700 7.47 36.90 16.17
CA THR A 700 7.47 35.54 15.62
C THR A 700 8.89 34.97 15.65
N VAL A 701 9.07 33.87 16.38
CA VAL A 701 10.34 33.13 16.45
C VAL A 701 10.21 31.81 15.71
N ARG A 702 11.14 31.54 14.79
CA ARG A 702 11.25 30.24 14.09
C ARG A 702 12.66 29.99 13.56
N PHE A 703 13.01 28.72 13.38
CA PHE A 703 14.24 28.32 12.69
C PHE A 703 14.06 28.45 11.17
N ARG A 704 14.83 29.34 10.51
CA ARG A 704 14.82 29.49 9.03
C ARG A 704 16.08 28.94 8.36
N GLY A 705 17.13 28.69 9.14
CA GLY A 705 18.46 28.39 8.62
C GLY A 705 19.10 29.58 7.90
N LEU A 706 20.35 29.40 7.47
CA LEU A 706 21.09 30.42 6.73
C LEU A 706 20.74 30.42 5.24
N ILE A 707 20.85 31.58 4.58
CA ILE A 707 20.61 31.70 3.12
C ILE A 707 21.55 30.78 2.33
N SER A 708 22.80 30.62 2.77
CA SER A 708 23.77 29.70 2.17
C SER A 708 23.29 28.25 2.16
N TRP A 709 22.51 27.84 3.16
CA TRP A 709 21.96 26.49 3.23
C TRP A 709 20.86 26.29 2.19
N LYS A 710 20.02 27.30 1.95
CA LYS A 710 19.01 27.25 0.88
C LYS A 710 19.64 27.09 -0.50
N PHE A 711 20.75 27.78 -0.77
CA PHE A 711 21.50 27.58 -2.01
C PHE A 711 22.09 26.17 -2.10
N ALA A 712 22.64 25.64 -1.00
CA ALA A 712 23.17 24.28 -0.93
C ALA A 712 22.08 23.23 -1.21
N ASP A 713 20.89 23.42 -0.64
CA ASP A 713 19.72 22.56 -0.84
C ASP A 713 19.28 22.54 -2.32
N ILE A 714 19.20 23.71 -2.95
CA ILE A 714 18.86 23.84 -4.38
C ILE A 714 19.91 23.15 -5.27
N ILE A 715 21.20 23.37 -5.00
CA ILE A 715 22.29 22.76 -5.80
C ILE A 715 22.25 21.24 -5.69
N SER A 716 22.06 20.70 -4.48
CA SER A 716 21.93 19.26 -4.28
C SER A 716 20.70 18.69 -4.98
N LEU A 717 19.56 19.37 -4.92
CA LEU A 717 18.33 18.96 -5.61
C LEU A 717 18.50 18.95 -7.13
N ILE A 718 19.08 20.01 -7.72
CA ILE A 718 19.37 20.08 -9.15
C ILE A 718 20.33 18.96 -9.56
N THR A 719 21.38 18.72 -8.77
CA THR A 719 22.35 17.64 -9.02
C THR A 719 21.68 16.28 -9.01
N LEU A 720 20.78 16.02 -8.04
CA LEU A 720 19.98 14.80 -7.97
C LEU A 720 19.09 14.63 -9.22
N ILE A 721 18.38 15.69 -9.62
CA ILE A 721 17.52 15.68 -10.81
C ILE A 721 18.33 15.39 -12.08
N ILE A 722 19.51 16.00 -12.24
CA ILE A 722 20.41 15.74 -13.37
C ILE A 722 20.87 14.29 -13.38
N LEU A 723 21.28 13.74 -12.23
CA LEU A 723 21.71 12.34 -12.13
C LEU A 723 20.57 11.37 -12.46
N LEU A 724 19.36 11.65 -11.98
CA LEU A 724 18.15 10.88 -12.32
C LEU A 724 17.83 10.98 -13.81
N PHE A 725 17.94 12.17 -14.41
CA PHE A 725 17.71 12.37 -15.84
C PHE A 725 18.75 11.61 -16.69
N ILE A 726 20.03 11.68 -16.34
CA ILE A 726 21.10 10.93 -17.01
C ILE A 726 20.87 9.42 -16.88
N TYR A 727 20.44 8.94 -15.70
CA TYR A 727 20.13 7.54 -15.50
C TYR A 727 18.90 7.12 -16.32
N VAL A 728 17.82 7.90 -16.30
CA VAL A 728 16.60 7.65 -17.08
C VAL A 728 16.88 7.70 -18.57
N ASP A 729 17.71 8.62 -19.06
CA ASP A 729 18.07 8.71 -20.48
C ASP A 729 18.97 7.54 -20.90
N LYS A 730 19.94 7.15 -20.07
CA LYS A 730 20.74 5.93 -20.30
C LYS A 730 19.87 4.66 -20.27
N PHE A 731 18.89 4.60 -19.36
CA PHE A 731 17.92 3.53 -19.30
C PHE A 731 16.97 3.56 -20.50
N ARG A 732 16.56 4.75 -20.97
CA ARG A 732 15.79 4.95 -22.20
C ARG A 732 16.58 4.53 -23.43
N ASN A 733 17.88 4.80 -23.51
CA ASN A 733 18.77 4.42 -24.62
C ASN A 733 19.10 2.92 -24.64
N ILE A 734 19.33 2.29 -23.48
CA ILE A 734 19.43 0.82 -23.36
C ILE A 734 18.08 0.16 -23.72
N LYS A 735 16.99 0.75 -23.21
CA LYS A 735 15.64 0.33 -23.57
C LYS A 735 15.36 0.57 -25.05
N ARG A 736 15.93 1.62 -25.68
CA ARG A 736 15.90 1.98 -27.12
C ARG A 736 16.68 0.97 -27.97
N TYR A 737 17.81 0.46 -27.50
CA TYR A 737 18.58 -0.58 -28.17
C TYR A 737 17.88 -1.95 -28.11
N ILE A 738 17.27 -2.28 -26.96
CA ILE A 738 16.41 -3.47 -26.78
C ILE A 738 15.05 -3.28 -27.49
N SER A 739 14.64 -2.02 -27.64
CA SER A 739 13.44 -1.52 -28.32
C SER A 739 13.56 -1.53 -29.81
N ASP A 740 14.66 -1.12 -30.42
CA ASP A 740 14.67 -0.95 -31.86
C ASP A 740 14.64 -2.31 -32.59
N PHE A 741 14.93 -3.39 -31.86
CA PHE A 741 14.67 -4.77 -32.28
C PHE A 741 13.22 -5.28 -31.99
N TYR A 742 12.44 -4.64 -31.09
CA TYR A 742 11.11 -5.13 -30.64
C TYR A 742 9.95 -4.10 -30.48
N ILE A 743 10.17 -2.78 -30.51
CA ILE A 743 9.31 -1.72 -29.93
C ILE A 743 8.75 -0.74 -30.96
N LYS A 744 9.38 -0.47 -32.13
CA LYS A 744 8.73 0.41 -33.14
C LYS A 744 7.35 -0.08 -33.59
N LYS A 745 7.10 -1.40 -33.53
CA LYS A 745 5.78 -2.01 -33.75
C LYS A 745 4.92 -2.05 -32.48
N THR A 746 5.51 -1.99 -31.29
CA THR A 746 4.86 -2.26 -29.99
C THR A 746 4.48 -0.98 -29.24
N GLU A 747 5.27 0.09 -29.29
CA GLU A 747 4.96 1.40 -28.67
C GLU A 747 3.74 2.07 -29.30
N LYS A 748 3.65 2.05 -30.64
CA LYS A 748 2.48 2.56 -31.38
C LYS A 748 1.21 1.75 -31.07
N ILE A 749 1.35 0.48 -30.70
CA ILE A 749 0.24 -0.39 -30.29
C ILE A 749 -0.10 -0.15 -28.81
N ILE A 750 0.89 0.03 -27.93
CA ILE A 750 0.71 0.28 -26.49
C ILE A 750 0.07 1.65 -26.26
N GLN A 751 0.56 2.72 -26.89
CA GLN A 751 -0.08 4.05 -26.79
C GLN A 751 -1.53 4.03 -27.29
N ARG A 752 -1.78 3.42 -28.46
CA ARG A 752 -3.15 3.30 -29.00
C ARG A 752 -4.08 2.46 -28.11
N LYS A 753 -3.54 1.43 -27.44
CA LYS A 753 -4.29 0.60 -26.48
C LYS A 753 -4.47 1.28 -25.12
N ALA A 754 -3.49 2.04 -24.64
CA ALA A 754 -3.58 2.82 -23.40
C ALA A 754 -4.59 3.97 -23.54
N LEU A 755 -4.55 4.72 -24.65
CA LEU A 755 -5.57 5.72 -24.98
C LEU A 755 -6.96 5.10 -25.16
N PHE A 756 -7.05 3.89 -25.73
CA PHE A 756 -8.32 3.17 -25.79
C PHE A 756 -8.81 2.75 -24.41
N PHE A 757 -7.93 2.29 -23.54
CA PHE A 757 -8.27 1.87 -22.19
C PHE A 757 -8.69 3.04 -21.30
N LEU A 758 -7.96 4.16 -21.38
CA LEU A 758 -8.32 5.41 -20.70
C LEU A 758 -9.69 5.91 -21.18
N PHE A 759 -9.94 5.89 -22.49
CA PHE A 759 -11.25 6.23 -23.06
C PHE A 759 -12.37 5.33 -22.52
N VAL A 760 -12.15 4.01 -22.47
CA VAL A 760 -13.14 3.08 -21.91
C VAL A 760 -13.37 3.37 -20.43
N ILE A 761 -12.32 3.56 -19.62
CA ILE A 761 -12.46 3.90 -18.20
C ILE A 761 -13.29 5.18 -18.03
N CYS A 762 -12.97 6.25 -18.77
CA CYS A 762 -13.73 7.50 -18.67
C CYS A 762 -15.22 7.29 -18.97
N ILE A 763 -15.56 6.55 -20.04
CA ILE A 763 -16.96 6.24 -20.38
C ILE A 763 -17.63 5.43 -19.28
N LEU A 764 -16.97 4.38 -18.78
CA LEU A 764 -17.51 3.54 -17.71
C LEU A 764 -17.72 4.32 -16.41
N SER A 765 -16.81 5.24 -16.07
CA SER A 765 -16.94 6.12 -14.90
C SER A 765 -18.15 7.04 -15.02
N VAL A 766 -18.37 7.65 -16.19
CA VAL A 766 -19.55 8.51 -16.43
C VAL A 766 -20.85 7.71 -16.29
N VAL A 767 -20.94 6.55 -16.95
CA VAL A 767 -22.11 5.67 -16.85
C VAL A 767 -22.33 5.19 -15.42
N PHE A 768 -21.25 4.81 -14.72
CA PHE A 768 -21.33 4.34 -13.34
C PHE A 768 -21.87 5.42 -12.41
N ILE A 769 -21.34 6.65 -12.51
CA ILE A 769 -21.82 7.79 -11.71
C ILE A 769 -23.28 8.08 -12.02
N GLY A 770 -23.69 8.04 -13.29
CA GLY A 770 -25.08 8.25 -13.69
C GLY A 770 -26.03 7.19 -13.12
N ILE A 771 -25.68 5.91 -13.17
CA ILE A 771 -26.52 4.84 -12.62
C ILE A 771 -26.50 4.83 -11.09
N LEU A 772 -25.36 5.12 -10.47
CA LEU A 772 -25.25 5.27 -9.02
C LEU A 772 -26.12 6.41 -8.52
N PHE A 773 -26.15 7.53 -9.22
CA PHE A 773 -27.03 8.65 -8.91
C PHE A 773 -28.50 8.20 -8.89
N LEU A 774 -28.97 7.45 -9.90
CA LEU A 774 -30.34 6.92 -9.92
C LEU A 774 -30.60 5.94 -8.78
N ASN A 775 -29.67 5.03 -8.50
CA ASN A 775 -29.80 4.06 -7.40
C ASN A 775 -29.82 4.75 -6.02
N LEU A 776 -29.06 5.82 -5.82
CA LEU A 776 -29.06 6.61 -4.58
C LEU A 776 -30.39 7.33 -4.34
N HIS A 777 -31.08 7.70 -5.42
CA HIS A 777 -32.40 8.32 -5.39
C HIS A 777 -33.53 7.32 -5.70
N THR A 778 -33.32 6.04 -5.38
CA THR A 778 -34.35 5.00 -5.41
C THR A 778 -34.40 4.34 -4.03
N GLY A 779 -35.56 4.43 -3.36
CA GLY A 779 -35.79 3.81 -2.05
C GLY A 779 -36.00 2.29 -2.13
N LEU A 780 -36.38 1.66 -1.02
CA LEU A 780 -36.89 0.29 -1.04
C LEU A 780 -38.26 0.28 -1.73
N VAL A 781 -38.46 -0.63 -2.68
CA VAL A 781 -39.68 -0.72 -3.49
C VAL A 781 -40.39 -2.04 -3.20
N SER A 782 -41.67 -1.99 -2.85
CA SER A 782 -42.56 -3.17 -2.77
C SER A 782 -41.98 -4.34 -1.96
N ASP A 783 -41.65 -5.46 -2.61
CA ASP A 783 -41.13 -6.70 -2.03
C ASP A 783 -39.70 -6.61 -1.49
N ASP A 784 -38.96 -5.56 -1.80
CA ASP A 784 -37.64 -5.30 -1.23
C ASP A 784 -37.70 -5.30 0.31
N VAL A 785 -38.78 -4.77 0.89
CA VAL A 785 -39.00 -4.71 2.34
C VAL A 785 -39.14 -6.11 2.95
N MET A 786 -39.89 -6.99 2.29
CA MET A 786 -40.08 -8.37 2.73
C MET A 786 -38.75 -9.15 2.70
N TYR A 787 -37.92 -8.95 1.67
CA TYR A 787 -36.65 -9.67 1.53
C TYR A 787 -35.55 -9.21 2.51
N LEU A 788 -35.78 -8.16 3.30
CA LEU A 788 -34.94 -7.82 4.46
C LEU A 788 -35.05 -8.84 5.61
N TYR A 789 -36.08 -9.69 5.57
CA TYR A 789 -36.42 -10.65 6.61
C TYR A 789 -36.33 -12.09 6.08
N ASN A 790 -36.38 -13.07 7.00
CA ASN A 790 -36.45 -14.48 6.64
C ASN A 790 -37.75 -14.80 5.87
N PHE A 791 -37.65 -15.45 4.70
CA PHE A 791 -38.82 -15.66 3.84
C PHE A 791 -39.58 -16.93 4.25
N ARG A 792 -40.88 -16.79 4.59
CA ARG A 792 -41.77 -17.91 4.95
C ARG A 792 -43.11 -17.87 4.24
N THR A 793 -44.06 -17.02 4.64
CA THR A 793 -45.47 -17.10 4.20
C THR A 793 -45.96 -15.90 3.38
N GLY A 794 -45.04 -15.01 2.98
CA GLY A 794 -45.35 -13.77 2.23
C GLY A 794 -45.91 -12.64 3.10
N TRP A 795 -46.31 -12.92 4.33
CA TRP A 795 -46.76 -11.96 5.34
C TRP A 795 -45.85 -12.04 6.58
N PRO A 796 -45.73 -10.97 7.38
CA PRO A 796 -44.98 -11.04 8.63
C PRO A 796 -45.74 -11.89 9.66
N GLU A 797 -45.03 -12.81 10.31
CA GLU A 797 -45.51 -13.71 11.36
C GLU A 797 -44.75 -13.49 12.67
N THR A 798 -45.19 -14.17 13.75
CA THR A 798 -44.61 -14.03 15.09
C THR A 798 -43.13 -14.39 15.18
N ASP A 799 -42.61 -15.20 14.26
CA ASP A 799 -41.21 -15.62 14.19
C ASP A 799 -40.41 -14.99 13.02
N THR A 800 -41.01 -13.99 12.36
CA THR A 800 -40.32 -13.16 11.37
C THR A 800 -39.18 -12.41 12.06
N HIS A 801 -38.00 -12.35 11.42
CA HIS A 801 -36.83 -11.66 11.93
C HIS A 801 -35.90 -11.27 10.78
N ARG A 802 -35.01 -10.30 11.04
CA ARG A 802 -34.04 -9.83 10.04
C ARG A 802 -33.20 -10.98 9.52
N PHE A 803 -33.09 -11.07 8.19
CA PHE A 803 -32.44 -12.17 7.50
C PHE A 803 -30.99 -12.36 7.95
N ARG A 804 -30.61 -13.61 8.22
CA ARG A 804 -29.24 -14.04 8.49
C ARG A 804 -28.80 -15.05 7.45
N ILE A 805 -27.49 -15.16 7.22
CA ILE A 805 -26.96 -16.08 6.20
C ILE A 805 -27.34 -17.56 6.45
N THR A 806 -27.56 -17.94 7.72
CA THR A 806 -28.04 -19.26 8.12
C THR A 806 -29.45 -19.56 7.61
N ASP A 807 -30.24 -18.51 7.35
CA ASP A 807 -31.63 -18.62 6.94
C ASP A 807 -31.78 -18.80 5.43
N LEU A 808 -30.69 -18.67 4.66
CA LEU A 808 -30.71 -18.70 3.19
C LEU A 808 -31.35 -19.97 2.63
N ILE A 809 -30.92 -21.13 3.11
CA ILE A 809 -31.41 -22.43 2.62
C ILE A 809 -32.90 -22.57 2.95
N GLN A 810 -33.29 -22.22 4.17
CA GLN A 810 -34.68 -22.32 4.62
C GLN A 810 -35.58 -21.33 3.86
N SER A 811 -35.14 -20.07 3.72
CA SER A 811 -35.86 -19.01 2.99
C SER A 811 -36.08 -19.39 1.52
N MET A 812 -35.05 -19.90 0.84
CA MET A 812 -35.18 -20.33 -0.56
C MET A 812 -36.03 -21.60 -0.71
N ASN A 813 -36.04 -22.50 0.26
CA ASN A 813 -36.95 -23.64 0.28
C ASN A 813 -38.41 -23.20 0.40
N TYR A 814 -38.72 -22.25 1.28
CA TYR A 814 -40.07 -21.68 1.38
C TYR A 814 -40.44 -20.88 0.14
N HIS A 815 -39.52 -20.08 -0.41
CA HIS A 815 -39.73 -19.34 -1.65
C HIS A 815 -40.14 -20.25 -2.79
N ARG A 816 -39.47 -21.41 -2.93
CA ARG A 816 -39.81 -22.42 -3.95
C ARG A 816 -41.16 -23.10 -3.72
N LYS A 817 -41.60 -23.24 -2.47
CA LYS A 817 -42.89 -23.81 -2.12
C LYS A 817 -44.06 -22.83 -2.35
N ILE A 818 -43.87 -21.56 -1.99
CA ILE A 818 -44.97 -20.61 -1.81
C ILE A 818 -45.01 -19.52 -2.88
N TRP A 819 -43.84 -19.14 -3.44
CA TRP A 819 -43.71 -18.02 -4.37
C TRP A 819 -43.31 -18.46 -5.78
N ASN A 820 -42.01 -18.72 -6.02
CA ASN A 820 -41.52 -19.21 -7.31
C ASN A 820 -40.13 -19.87 -7.21
N GLY A 821 -39.66 -20.45 -8.32
CA GLY A 821 -38.40 -21.19 -8.40
C GLY A 821 -37.10 -20.37 -8.52
N ARG A 822 -37.15 -19.02 -8.50
CA ARG A 822 -36.00 -18.13 -8.73
C ARG A 822 -35.07 -17.99 -7.52
N VAL A 823 -34.64 -19.12 -6.98
CA VAL A 823 -33.82 -19.18 -5.77
C VAL A 823 -32.44 -18.54 -5.93
N VAL A 824 -31.90 -18.49 -7.15
CA VAL A 824 -30.63 -17.80 -7.44
C VAL A 824 -30.81 -16.28 -7.34
N ALA A 825 -31.87 -15.73 -7.94
CA ALA A 825 -32.14 -14.30 -7.92
C ALA A 825 -32.41 -13.80 -6.49
N HIS A 826 -33.39 -14.40 -5.81
CA HIS A 826 -33.82 -13.91 -4.49
C HIS A 826 -32.87 -14.33 -3.37
N GLY A 827 -32.13 -15.44 -3.53
CA GLY A 827 -31.05 -15.79 -2.60
C GLY A 827 -29.90 -14.77 -2.63
N LEU A 828 -29.50 -14.34 -3.83
CA LEU A 828 -28.50 -13.26 -3.98
C LEU A 828 -29.03 -11.92 -3.47
N LEU A 829 -30.32 -11.63 -3.70
CA LEU A 829 -30.97 -10.42 -3.19
C LEU A 829 -30.92 -10.36 -1.66
N GLN A 830 -31.38 -11.42 -0.96
CA GLN A 830 -31.35 -11.45 0.51
C GLN A 830 -29.94 -11.31 1.06
N ILE A 831 -28.93 -11.95 0.44
CA ILE A 831 -27.52 -11.79 0.83
C ILE A 831 -27.07 -10.34 0.68
N LEU A 832 -27.41 -9.68 -0.43
CA LEU A 832 -26.93 -8.32 -0.71
C LEU A 832 -27.70 -7.24 0.04
N LEU A 833 -28.96 -7.48 0.40
CA LEU A 833 -29.74 -6.60 1.27
C LEU A 833 -29.29 -6.66 2.76
N MET A 834 -28.42 -7.60 3.13
CA MET A 834 -27.71 -7.56 4.43
C MET A 834 -26.68 -6.42 4.50
N LEU A 835 -26.23 -5.91 3.36
CA LEU A 835 -25.27 -4.81 3.31
C LEU A 835 -25.96 -3.49 3.64
N PRO A 836 -25.22 -2.48 4.14
CA PRO A 836 -25.74 -1.12 4.25
C PRO A 836 -26.32 -0.62 2.91
N ASN A 837 -27.39 0.17 2.95
CA ASN A 837 -28.13 0.63 1.77
C ASN A 837 -27.24 1.22 0.66
N VAL A 838 -26.22 2.01 1.04
CA VAL A 838 -25.26 2.61 0.08
C VAL A 838 -24.42 1.53 -0.62
N SER A 839 -23.98 0.50 0.11
CA SER A 839 -23.16 -0.58 -0.42
C SER A 839 -23.91 -1.42 -1.46
N PHE A 840 -25.19 -1.73 -1.20
CA PHE A 840 -26.06 -2.40 -2.17
C PHE A 840 -26.16 -1.59 -3.48
N ARG A 841 -26.43 -0.28 -3.39
CA ARG A 841 -26.60 0.61 -4.55
C ARG A 841 -25.34 0.71 -5.41
N VAL A 842 -24.17 0.70 -4.77
CA VAL A 842 -22.87 0.64 -5.46
C VAL A 842 -22.71 -0.69 -6.21
N VAL A 843 -23.00 -1.83 -5.56
CA VAL A 843 -22.91 -3.16 -6.19
C VAL A 843 -23.86 -3.28 -7.37
N ASN A 844 -25.10 -2.83 -7.22
CA ASN A 844 -26.09 -2.87 -8.30
C ASN A 844 -25.64 -2.03 -9.52
N SER A 845 -25.11 -0.83 -9.27
CA SER A 845 -24.55 0.03 -10.32
C SER A 845 -23.35 -0.59 -11.03
N LEU A 846 -22.48 -1.30 -10.30
CA LEU A 846 -21.36 -2.05 -10.89
C LEU A 846 -21.84 -3.24 -11.74
N LEU A 847 -22.95 -3.89 -11.38
CA LEU A 847 -23.53 -4.97 -12.18
C LEU A 847 -24.10 -4.44 -13.51
N PHE A 848 -24.64 -3.22 -13.54
CA PHE A 848 -25.01 -2.56 -14.80
C PHE A 848 -23.79 -2.29 -15.69
N ILE A 849 -22.67 -1.87 -15.11
CA ILE A 849 -21.40 -1.73 -15.83
C ILE A 849 -20.93 -3.10 -16.35
N LEU A 850 -20.97 -4.14 -15.53
CA LEU A 850 -20.59 -5.49 -15.94
C LEU A 850 -21.43 -6.00 -17.11
N LEU A 851 -22.76 -5.77 -17.10
CA LEU A 851 -23.67 -6.15 -18.17
C LEU A 851 -23.21 -5.57 -19.52
N GLY A 852 -22.97 -4.26 -19.60
CA GLY A 852 -22.50 -3.61 -20.83
C GLY A 852 -21.15 -4.15 -21.32
N LEU A 853 -20.23 -4.47 -20.40
CA LEU A 853 -18.95 -5.10 -20.74
C LEU A 853 -19.08 -6.53 -21.27
N LEU A 854 -20.01 -7.31 -20.71
CA LEU A 854 -20.31 -8.67 -21.18
C LEU A 854 -20.96 -8.65 -22.57
N ILE A 855 -21.88 -7.72 -22.82
CA ILE A 855 -22.46 -7.49 -24.15
C ILE A 855 -21.39 -7.10 -25.15
N TYR A 856 -20.50 -6.16 -24.78
CA TYR A 856 -19.38 -5.75 -25.63
C TYR A 856 -18.41 -6.89 -25.91
N PHE A 857 -18.16 -7.75 -24.92
CA PHE A 857 -17.35 -8.96 -25.11
C PHE A 857 -17.98 -9.89 -26.15
N HIS A 858 -19.24 -10.27 -25.98
CA HIS A 858 -19.92 -11.18 -26.91
C HIS A 858 -20.10 -10.59 -28.31
N SER A 859 -20.25 -9.27 -28.41
CA SER A 859 -20.37 -8.54 -29.69
C SER A 859 -19.04 -8.41 -30.45
N SER A 860 -17.92 -8.25 -29.74
CA SER A 860 -16.63 -7.90 -30.37
C SER A 860 -15.60 -9.03 -30.39
N TYR A 861 -15.78 -10.08 -29.60
CA TYR A 861 -14.80 -11.16 -29.49
C TYR A 861 -14.67 -11.94 -30.82
N GLY A 862 -13.42 -12.08 -31.30
CA GLY A 862 -13.10 -12.65 -32.62
C GLY A 862 -12.97 -11.62 -33.74
N GLN A 863 -13.49 -10.41 -33.54
CA GLN A 863 -13.51 -9.31 -34.51
C GLN A 863 -12.52 -8.19 -34.14
N LYS A 864 -12.32 -7.22 -35.04
CA LYS A 864 -11.59 -5.97 -34.74
C LYS A 864 -12.46 -5.15 -33.77
N LYS A 865 -11.89 -4.64 -32.68
CA LYS A 865 -12.65 -3.97 -31.60
C LYS A 865 -12.91 -2.49 -31.93
N SER A 866 -14.18 -2.10 -32.02
CA SER A 866 -14.58 -0.70 -32.20
C SER A 866 -14.74 0.05 -30.89
N LYS A 867 -14.23 1.29 -30.83
CA LYS A 867 -14.38 2.17 -29.66
C LYS A 867 -15.79 2.74 -29.53
N SER A 868 -16.47 2.98 -30.65
CA SER A 868 -17.84 3.51 -30.65
C SER A 868 -18.86 2.51 -30.14
N LEU A 869 -18.59 1.21 -30.31
CA LEU A 869 -19.54 0.16 -29.95
C LEU A 869 -19.82 0.12 -28.43
N ILE A 870 -18.82 0.34 -27.57
CA ILE A 870 -19.06 0.35 -26.11
C ILE A 870 -19.97 1.52 -25.70
N VAL A 871 -19.83 2.68 -26.35
CA VAL A 871 -20.68 3.86 -26.12
C VAL A 871 -22.10 3.55 -26.58
N LEU A 872 -22.26 3.02 -27.80
CA LEU A 872 -23.56 2.66 -28.34
C LEU A 872 -24.27 1.59 -27.51
N ILE A 873 -23.54 0.61 -26.95
CA ILE A 873 -24.14 -0.40 -26.07
C ILE A 873 -24.82 0.25 -24.86
N TYR A 874 -24.17 1.18 -24.15
CA TYR A 874 -24.80 1.82 -23.00
C TYR A 874 -25.94 2.76 -23.38
N VAL A 875 -25.84 3.44 -24.54
CA VAL A 875 -26.96 4.22 -25.08
C VAL A 875 -28.14 3.29 -25.41
N MET A 876 -27.89 2.13 -26.00
CA MET A 876 -28.95 1.16 -26.31
C MET A 876 -29.54 0.51 -25.05
N LEU A 877 -28.72 0.24 -24.04
CA LEU A 877 -29.23 -0.23 -22.74
C LEU A 877 -30.13 0.82 -22.10
N TRP A 878 -29.83 2.11 -22.23
CA TRP A 878 -30.70 3.18 -21.75
C TRP A 878 -32.06 3.17 -22.47
N PHE A 879 -32.08 3.15 -23.80
CA PHE A 879 -33.32 3.32 -24.58
C PHE A 879 -34.16 2.06 -24.81
N PHE A 880 -33.56 0.86 -24.85
CA PHE A 880 -34.26 -0.36 -25.27
C PHE A 880 -34.54 -1.35 -24.13
N ILE A 881 -33.99 -1.16 -22.94
CA ILE A 881 -34.34 -2.00 -21.80
C ILE A 881 -35.82 -1.77 -21.45
N PRO A 882 -36.66 -2.82 -21.42
CA PRO A 882 -38.05 -2.66 -21.03
C PRO A 882 -38.16 -2.40 -19.53
N ASN A 883 -39.04 -1.45 -19.13
CA ASN A 883 -39.24 -1.04 -17.73
C ASN A 883 -37.89 -0.87 -17.00
N PHE A 884 -37.09 0.11 -17.44
CA PHE A 884 -35.75 0.35 -16.92
C PHE A 884 -35.71 0.46 -15.39
N GLY A 885 -36.65 1.18 -14.78
CA GLY A 885 -36.74 1.33 -13.32
C GLY A 885 -36.92 -0.02 -12.61
N GLN A 886 -37.85 -0.84 -13.09
CA GLN A 886 -38.13 -2.16 -12.52
C GLN A 886 -37.01 -3.18 -12.76
N THR A 887 -36.26 -3.08 -13.86
CA THR A 887 -35.25 -4.09 -14.22
C THR A 887 -33.84 -3.73 -13.77
N ILE A 888 -33.57 -2.45 -13.51
CA ILE A 888 -32.24 -1.94 -13.13
C ILE A 888 -32.21 -1.34 -11.72
N LEU A 889 -33.27 -0.64 -11.26
CA LEU A 889 -33.23 0.15 -10.01
C LEU A 889 -33.95 -0.54 -8.84
N TRP A 890 -35.12 -1.15 -9.09
CA TRP A 890 -35.84 -1.97 -8.09
C TRP A 890 -34.98 -3.19 -7.71
N ALA A 891 -34.72 -3.42 -6.42
CA ALA A 891 -33.73 -4.40 -6.00
C ALA A 891 -34.13 -5.84 -6.38
N SER A 892 -35.37 -6.25 -6.10
CA SER A 892 -35.90 -7.57 -6.47
C SER A 892 -35.92 -7.79 -7.99
N GLY A 893 -36.30 -6.76 -8.75
CA GLY A 893 -36.26 -6.79 -10.21
C GLY A 893 -34.85 -6.84 -10.78
N ALA A 894 -33.93 -6.03 -10.27
CA ALA A 894 -32.52 -6.03 -10.68
C ALA A 894 -31.85 -7.39 -10.40
N ALA A 895 -32.14 -8.03 -9.27
CA ALA A 895 -31.68 -9.38 -8.99
C ALA A 895 -32.19 -10.39 -10.02
N SER A 896 -33.48 -10.31 -10.38
CA SER A 896 -34.13 -11.22 -11.33
C SER A 896 -33.70 -11.04 -12.78
N TYR A 897 -33.33 -9.82 -13.19
CA TYR A 897 -33.02 -9.49 -14.59
C TYR A 897 -31.56 -9.10 -14.79
N LEU A 898 -31.10 -7.99 -14.20
CA LEU A 898 -29.74 -7.49 -14.38
C LEU A 898 -28.68 -8.48 -13.91
N TRP A 899 -28.79 -8.98 -12.67
CA TRP A 899 -27.77 -9.82 -12.05
C TRP A 899 -27.74 -11.21 -12.67
N CYS A 900 -28.92 -11.83 -12.82
CA CYS A 900 -29.07 -13.09 -13.52
C CYS A 900 -28.55 -13.03 -14.96
N THR A 901 -28.79 -11.95 -15.69
CA THR A 901 -28.24 -11.80 -17.05
C THR A 901 -26.72 -11.74 -17.06
N CYS A 902 -26.09 -11.11 -16.06
CA CYS A 902 -24.63 -11.13 -15.93
C CYS A 902 -24.09 -12.56 -15.72
N ILE A 903 -24.78 -13.38 -14.93
CA ILE A 903 -24.46 -14.80 -14.72
C ILE A 903 -24.56 -15.57 -16.04
N ILE A 904 -25.66 -15.39 -16.77
CA ILE A 904 -25.93 -16.04 -18.07
C ILE A 904 -24.87 -15.68 -19.09
N LEU A 905 -24.58 -14.38 -19.28
CA LEU A 905 -23.55 -13.96 -20.22
C LEU A 905 -22.15 -14.40 -19.77
N GLY A 906 -21.91 -14.53 -18.46
CA GLY A 906 -20.69 -15.12 -17.89
C GLY A 906 -20.52 -16.58 -18.29
N MET A 907 -21.57 -17.38 -18.15
CA MET A 907 -21.62 -18.80 -18.55
C MET A 907 -21.33 -19.00 -20.05
N LEU A 908 -21.72 -18.05 -20.90
CA LEU A 908 -21.47 -18.10 -22.35
C LEU A 908 -20.02 -17.79 -22.76
N ILE A 909 -19.18 -17.22 -21.88
CA ILE A 909 -17.81 -16.82 -22.23
C ILE A 909 -16.96 -17.99 -22.77
N PRO A 910 -16.92 -19.18 -22.13
CA PRO A 910 -16.18 -20.32 -22.66
C PRO A 910 -16.66 -20.78 -24.04
N TYR A 911 -17.99 -20.80 -24.28
CA TYR A 911 -18.60 -21.11 -25.58
C TYR A 911 -18.13 -20.15 -26.66
N ARG A 912 -18.20 -18.84 -26.38
CA ARG A 912 -17.73 -17.79 -27.30
C ARG A 912 -16.23 -17.89 -27.59
N ILE A 913 -15.41 -18.19 -26.59
CA ILE A 913 -13.96 -18.34 -26.76
C ILE A 913 -13.60 -19.56 -27.62
N TYR A 914 -14.36 -20.63 -27.52
CA TYR A 914 -14.10 -21.89 -28.24
C TYR A 914 -14.34 -21.76 -29.75
N ILE A 915 -15.33 -20.95 -30.17
CA ILE A 915 -15.53 -20.57 -31.59
C ILE A 915 -14.26 -19.99 -32.22
N GLU A 916 -13.44 -19.26 -31.48
CA GLU A 916 -12.25 -18.63 -32.06
C GLU A 916 -10.98 -19.47 -31.88
N ASN A 917 -10.81 -20.11 -30.72
CA ASN A 917 -9.51 -20.68 -30.34
C ASN A 917 -9.43 -22.21 -30.41
N GLY A 918 -10.56 -22.94 -30.40
CA GLY A 918 -10.62 -24.41 -30.50
C GLY A 918 -9.86 -25.20 -29.42
N LYS A 919 -9.32 -24.54 -28.39
CA LYS A 919 -8.42 -25.16 -27.40
C LYS A 919 -9.21 -25.94 -26.36
N LYS A 920 -8.78 -27.18 -26.12
CA LYS A 920 -9.22 -28.02 -25.00
C LYS A 920 -8.80 -27.38 -23.66
N ARG A 921 -9.62 -27.58 -22.62
CA ARG A 921 -9.39 -27.11 -21.24
C ARG A 921 -8.98 -28.29 -20.36
N GLY A 922 -8.45 -28.02 -19.16
CA GLY A 922 -8.00 -29.05 -18.22
C GLY A 922 -9.14 -29.94 -17.71
N ALA A 923 -8.80 -31.08 -17.12
CA ALA A 923 -9.75 -32.14 -16.75
C ALA A 923 -10.81 -31.73 -15.72
N PHE A 924 -10.52 -30.74 -14.86
CA PHE A 924 -11.47 -30.26 -13.83
C PHE A 924 -12.49 -29.23 -14.36
N PHE A 925 -12.27 -28.68 -15.56
CA PHE A 925 -13.10 -27.61 -16.12
C PHE A 925 -14.56 -28.02 -16.41
N PRO A 926 -14.88 -29.24 -16.89
CA PRO A 926 -16.26 -29.69 -17.07
C PRO A 926 -17.11 -29.64 -15.79
N PHE A 927 -16.54 -29.95 -14.63
CA PHE A 927 -17.24 -29.91 -13.34
C PHE A 927 -17.61 -28.46 -12.97
N ILE A 928 -16.68 -27.51 -13.14
CA ILE A 928 -16.95 -26.08 -12.90
C ILE A 928 -18.10 -25.60 -13.78
N ILE A 929 -18.07 -25.94 -15.07
CA ILE A 929 -19.09 -25.51 -16.03
C ILE A 929 -20.44 -26.20 -15.77
N LEU A 930 -20.45 -27.43 -15.24
CA LEU A 930 -21.68 -28.08 -14.77
C LEU A 930 -22.36 -27.26 -13.66
N VAL A 931 -21.61 -26.88 -12.62
CA VAL A 931 -22.12 -26.08 -11.49
C VAL A 931 -22.57 -24.69 -11.96
N CYS A 932 -21.77 -24.01 -12.78
CA CYS A 932 -22.16 -22.73 -13.36
C CYS A 932 -23.43 -22.85 -14.23
N GLY A 933 -23.58 -23.96 -14.96
CA GLY A 933 -24.78 -24.26 -15.74
C GLY A 933 -26.02 -24.40 -14.85
N ILE A 934 -25.94 -25.12 -13.73
CA ILE A 934 -27.05 -25.26 -12.78
C ILE A 934 -27.49 -23.88 -12.26
N ILE A 935 -26.53 -23.03 -11.87
CA ILE A 935 -26.82 -21.69 -11.37
C ILE A 935 -27.44 -20.82 -12.49
N ALA A 936 -26.88 -20.85 -13.71
CA ALA A 936 -27.37 -20.05 -14.83
C ALA A 936 -28.77 -20.50 -15.32
N GLY A 937 -29.04 -21.80 -15.32
CA GLY A 937 -30.34 -22.36 -15.66
C GLY A 937 -31.42 -22.06 -14.61
N CYS A 938 -31.03 -21.90 -13.35
CA CYS A 938 -31.92 -21.62 -12.22
C CYS A 938 -32.14 -20.10 -11.97
N THR A 939 -32.05 -19.28 -13.02
CA THR A 939 -32.18 -17.82 -12.93
C THR A 939 -33.63 -17.35 -13.08
N ASN A 940 -34.24 -17.59 -14.25
CA ASN A 940 -35.61 -17.21 -14.58
C ASN A 940 -36.19 -18.21 -15.61
N GLU A 941 -37.49 -18.51 -15.52
CA GLU A 941 -38.22 -19.53 -16.28
C GLU A 941 -37.99 -19.41 -17.79
N ASN A 942 -38.27 -18.23 -18.37
CA ASN A 942 -38.19 -18.01 -19.81
C ASN A 942 -36.73 -17.87 -20.31
N THR A 943 -35.85 -17.44 -19.41
CA THR A 943 -34.47 -17.07 -19.71
C THR A 943 -33.53 -18.28 -19.66
N GLY A 944 -33.70 -19.16 -18.66
CA GLY A 944 -32.93 -20.39 -18.54
C GLY A 944 -33.15 -21.33 -19.74
N GLY A 945 -34.39 -21.45 -20.22
CA GLY A 945 -34.70 -22.22 -21.43
C GLY A 945 -34.06 -21.62 -22.69
N ALA A 946 -34.05 -20.29 -22.82
CA ALA A 946 -33.39 -19.61 -23.93
C ALA A 946 -31.87 -19.82 -23.93
N LEU A 947 -31.24 -19.89 -22.75
CA LEU A 947 -29.82 -20.20 -22.61
C LEU A 947 -29.49 -21.61 -23.11
N VAL A 948 -30.30 -22.62 -22.78
CA VAL A 948 -30.12 -24.00 -23.29
C VAL A 948 -30.11 -24.02 -24.82
N LEU A 949 -31.09 -23.36 -25.45
CA LEU A 949 -31.15 -23.25 -26.90
C LEU A 949 -29.92 -22.54 -27.48
N LEU A 950 -29.43 -21.51 -26.79
CA LEU A 950 -28.25 -20.77 -27.22
C LEU A 950 -26.99 -21.64 -27.13
N CYS A 951 -26.78 -22.36 -26.03
CA CYS A 951 -25.66 -23.29 -25.84
C CYS A 951 -25.69 -24.45 -26.86
N LEU A 952 -26.87 -24.99 -27.17
CA LEU A 952 -27.06 -25.95 -28.27
C LEU A 952 -26.69 -25.35 -29.62
N SER A 953 -27.10 -24.11 -29.88
CA SER A 953 -26.73 -23.38 -31.11
C SER A 953 -25.21 -23.17 -31.22
N TYR A 954 -24.52 -22.90 -30.10
CA TYR A 954 -23.05 -22.85 -30.06
C TYR A 954 -22.43 -24.21 -30.41
N CYS A 955 -22.96 -25.32 -29.89
CA CYS A 955 -22.51 -26.67 -30.24
C CYS A 955 -22.74 -27.00 -31.73
N LEU A 956 -23.89 -26.60 -32.29
CA LEU A 956 -24.16 -26.72 -33.73
C LEU A 956 -23.14 -25.91 -34.55
N ILE A 957 -22.81 -24.69 -34.13
CA ILE A 957 -21.77 -23.88 -34.77
C ILE A 957 -20.39 -24.55 -34.65
N PHE A 958 -20.06 -25.20 -33.52
CA PHE A 958 -18.82 -25.97 -33.40
C PHE A 958 -18.77 -27.10 -34.43
N TYR A 959 -19.88 -27.83 -34.57
CA TYR A 959 -20.01 -28.91 -35.54
C TYR A 959 -19.85 -28.41 -36.99
N ILE A 960 -20.54 -27.33 -37.37
CA ILE A 960 -20.42 -26.69 -38.70
C ILE A 960 -18.97 -26.22 -38.98
N GLN A 961 -18.23 -25.84 -37.93
CA GLN A 961 -16.81 -25.48 -38.03
C GLN A 961 -15.84 -26.67 -38.07
N ASN A 962 -16.33 -27.92 -38.15
CA ASN A 962 -15.55 -29.14 -38.03
C ASN A 962 -14.72 -29.22 -36.72
N LYS A 963 -15.29 -28.73 -35.61
CA LYS A 963 -14.69 -28.81 -34.28
C LYS A 963 -15.41 -29.84 -33.41
N HIS A 964 -14.63 -30.57 -32.62
CA HIS A 964 -15.16 -31.50 -31.63
C HIS A 964 -15.93 -30.76 -30.52
N ILE A 965 -17.10 -31.26 -30.15
CA ILE A 965 -17.88 -30.71 -29.03
C ILE A 965 -17.20 -31.12 -27.72
N PRO A 966 -16.62 -30.20 -26.94
CA PRO A 966 -15.85 -30.58 -25.76
C PRO A 966 -16.77 -31.01 -24.62
N LEU A 967 -16.29 -31.93 -23.77
CA LEU A 967 -17.05 -32.45 -22.62
C LEU A 967 -17.62 -31.33 -21.73
N TRP A 968 -16.85 -30.26 -21.48
CA TRP A 968 -17.32 -29.14 -20.67
C TRP A 968 -18.53 -28.41 -21.26
N ALA A 969 -18.69 -28.39 -22.59
CA ALA A 969 -19.84 -27.76 -23.23
C ALA A 969 -21.10 -28.63 -23.06
N VAL A 970 -20.93 -29.95 -23.05
CA VAL A 970 -22.01 -30.92 -22.78
C VAL A 970 -22.41 -30.86 -21.31
N THR A 971 -21.45 -30.88 -20.39
CA THR A 971 -21.76 -30.79 -18.95
C THR A 971 -22.37 -29.43 -18.59
N GLY A 972 -22.02 -28.35 -19.28
CA GLY A 972 -22.70 -27.06 -19.14
C GLY A 972 -24.17 -27.11 -19.51
N ILE A 973 -24.51 -27.68 -20.68
CA ILE A 973 -25.89 -27.86 -21.12
C ILE A 973 -26.68 -28.76 -20.15
N ILE A 974 -26.07 -29.86 -19.70
CA ILE A 974 -26.69 -30.75 -18.69
C ILE A 974 -26.97 -29.97 -17.41
N GLY A 975 -26.01 -29.18 -16.94
CA GLY A 975 -26.18 -28.33 -15.75
C GLY A 975 -27.32 -27.32 -15.93
N GLU A 976 -27.37 -26.64 -17.08
CA GLU A 976 -28.44 -25.70 -17.41
C GLU A 976 -29.82 -26.37 -17.40
N ILE A 977 -29.95 -27.56 -18.01
CA ILE A 977 -31.20 -28.33 -17.99
C ILE A 977 -31.60 -28.69 -16.56
N ILE A 978 -30.65 -29.17 -15.73
CA ILE A 978 -30.90 -29.46 -14.31
C ILE A 978 -31.41 -28.20 -13.58
N GLY A 979 -30.76 -27.04 -13.81
CA GLY A 979 -31.15 -25.77 -13.21
C GLY A 979 -32.55 -25.31 -13.63
N VAL A 980 -32.88 -25.41 -14.93
CA VAL A 980 -34.21 -25.07 -15.46
C VAL A 980 -35.27 -26.01 -14.89
N LEU A 981 -35.04 -27.33 -14.87
CA LEU A 981 -35.97 -28.29 -14.30
C LEU A 981 -36.19 -28.04 -12.81
N PHE A 982 -35.12 -27.71 -12.06
CA PHE A 982 -35.22 -27.37 -10.65
C PHE A 982 -36.09 -26.12 -10.43
N LEU A 983 -35.91 -25.10 -11.27
CA LEU A 983 -36.67 -23.85 -11.20
C LEU A 983 -38.14 -24.06 -11.59
N VAL A 984 -38.42 -24.72 -12.71
CA VAL A 984 -39.80 -24.89 -13.23
C VAL A 984 -40.63 -25.84 -12.34
N SER A 985 -40.00 -26.84 -11.72
CA SER A 985 -40.69 -27.78 -10.80
C SER A 985 -41.04 -27.20 -9.43
N ALA A 986 -40.84 -25.91 -9.20
CA ALA A 986 -41.23 -25.25 -7.96
C ALA A 986 -42.75 -25.31 -7.74
N GLN A 987 -43.20 -25.72 -6.55
CA GLN A 987 -44.63 -25.78 -6.21
C GLN A 987 -45.29 -24.40 -6.31
N GLY A 988 -44.56 -23.32 -5.97
CA GLY A 988 -45.05 -21.95 -6.10
C GLY A 988 -45.44 -21.56 -7.53
N ASN A 989 -44.77 -22.14 -8.54
CA ASN A 989 -45.08 -21.86 -9.94
C ASN A 989 -46.43 -22.45 -10.39
N GLN A 990 -46.92 -23.51 -9.72
CA GLN A 990 -48.21 -24.15 -10.02
C GLN A 990 -49.42 -23.33 -9.54
N ARG A 991 -49.20 -22.31 -8.70
CA ARG A 991 -50.25 -21.44 -8.16
C ARG A 991 -50.77 -20.40 -9.17
N ILE A 992 -50.00 -20.14 -10.23
CA ILE A 992 -50.23 -19.13 -11.26
C ILE A 992 -50.38 -19.83 -12.63
N ASP A 993 -50.94 -21.04 -12.64
CA ASP A 993 -51.11 -21.83 -13.87
C ASP A 993 -52.22 -21.23 -14.75
N SER A 994 -51.96 -21.14 -16.05
CA SER A 994 -52.88 -20.48 -16.97
C SER A 994 -53.93 -21.47 -17.47
N THR A 995 -55.15 -21.41 -16.92
CA THR A 995 -56.28 -22.30 -17.30
C THR A 995 -56.91 -21.92 -18.64
N THR A 996 -56.09 -21.64 -19.65
CA THR A 996 -56.50 -21.06 -20.92
C THR A 996 -56.59 -22.10 -22.03
N ASP A 997 -57.57 -21.94 -22.90
CA ASP A 997 -57.82 -22.81 -24.06
C ASP A 997 -56.88 -22.48 -25.23
N PHE A 998 -56.93 -23.29 -26.29
CA PHE A 998 -56.07 -23.11 -27.46
C PHE A 998 -56.27 -21.73 -28.13
N SER A 999 -57.50 -21.22 -28.14
CA SER A 999 -57.81 -19.90 -28.73
C SER A 999 -57.18 -18.75 -27.92
N GLY A 1000 -57.22 -18.83 -26.59
CA GLY A 1000 -56.56 -17.87 -25.71
C GLY A 1000 -55.03 -17.88 -25.82
N TYR A 1001 -54.40 -19.04 -26.03
CA TYR A 1001 -52.96 -19.10 -26.33
C TYR A 1001 -52.59 -18.40 -27.63
N ILE A 1002 -53.43 -18.50 -28.68
CA ILE A 1002 -53.21 -17.78 -29.94
C ILE A 1002 -53.33 -16.27 -29.74
N ASN A 1003 -54.31 -15.81 -28.96
CA ASN A 1003 -54.50 -14.39 -28.68
C ASN A 1003 -53.31 -13.82 -27.88
N ARG A 1004 -52.89 -14.51 -26.81
CA ARG A 1004 -51.67 -14.13 -26.06
C ARG A 1004 -50.43 -14.06 -26.94
N LEU A 1005 -50.29 -15.02 -27.86
CA LEU A 1005 -49.16 -15.01 -28.79
C LEU A 1005 -49.21 -13.78 -29.71
N LYS A 1006 -50.39 -13.37 -30.20
CA LYS A 1006 -50.54 -12.13 -30.98
C LYS A 1006 -50.15 -10.90 -30.17
N ASP A 1007 -50.62 -10.80 -28.93
CA ASP A 1007 -50.33 -9.67 -28.04
C ASP A 1007 -48.83 -9.59 -27.74
N ILE A 1008 -48.20 -10.71 -27.39
CA ILE A 1008 -46.76 -10.80 -27.14
C ILE A 1008 -45.95 -10.43 -28.38
N LEU A 1009 -46.36 -10.89 -29.57
CA LEU A 1009 -45.69 -10.55 -30.84
C LEU A 1009 -45.88 -9.07 -31.19
N GLN A 1010 -47.02 -8.49 -30.89
CA GLN A 1010 -47.26 -7.06 -31.06
C GLN A 1010 -46.36 -6.24 -30.11
N MET A 1011 -46.32 -6.59 -28.83
CA MET A 1011 -45.42 -5.96 -27.85
C MET A 1011 -43.95 -6.09 -28.27
N PHE A 1012 -43.54 -7.28 -28.73
CA PHE A 1012 -42.19 -7.51 -29.25
C PHE A 1012 -41.89 -6.61 -30.47
N ARG A 1013 -42.83 -6.48 -31.40
CA ARG A 1013 -42.68 -5.62 -32.58
C ARG A 1013 -42.55 -4.16 -32.16
N GLU A 1014 -43.47 -3.64 -31.34
CA GLU A 1014 -43.47 -2.24 -30.91
C GLU A 1014 -42.16 -1.87 -30.19
N ARG A 1015 -41.65 -2.77 -29.34
CA ARG A 1015 -40.41 -2.55 -28.59
C ARG A 1015 -39.15 -2.65 -29.44
N PHE A 1016 -39.09 -3.61 -30.37
CA PHE A 1016 -37.83 -3.99 -31.01
C PHE A 1016 -37.74 -3.71 -32.50
N ILE A 1017 -38.79 -3.15 -33.15
CA ILE A 1017 -38.78 -2.89 -34.60
C ILE A 1017 -37.57 -2.09 -35.08
N LEU A 1018 -37.18 -1.04 -34.34
CA LEU A 1018 -35.99 -0.24 -34.67
C LEU A 1018 -34.70 -1.06 -34.57
N LEU A 1019 -34.59 -1.88 -33.54
CA LEU A 1019 -33.43 -2.75 -33.32
C LEU A 1019 -33.34 -3.83 -34.42
N LEU A 1020 -34.48 -4.38 -34.84
CA LEU A 1020 -34.59 -5.33 -35.95
C LEU A 1020 -34.19 -4.69 -37.28
N ILE A 1021 -34.65 -3.46 -37.55
CA ILE A 1021 -34.24 -2.70 -38.73
C ILE A 1021 -32.72 -2.52 -38.75
N PHE A 1022 -32.10 -2.13 -37.63
CA PHE A 1022 -30.65 -1.97 -37.56
C PHE A 1022 -29.89 -3.29 -37.75
N ILE A 1023 -30.37 -4.40 -37.18
CA ILE A 1023 -29.77 -5.72 -37.37
C ILE A 1023 -29.88 -6.15 -38.85
N PHE A 1024 -31.05 -5.97 -39.46
CA PHE A 1024 -31.31 -6.35 -40.86
C PHE A 1024 -30.50 -5.51 -41.85
N LEU A 1025 -30.47 -4.19 -41.68
CA LEU A 1025 -29.58 -3.30 -42.43
C LEU A 1025 -28.11 -3.70 -42.25
N GLY A 1026 -27.70 -4.03 -41.03
CA GLY A 1026 -26.37 -4.55 -40.73
C GLY A 1026 -26.05 -5.85 -41.49
N LEU A 1027 -26.99 -6.79 -41.57
CA LEU A 1027 -26.85 -8.04 -42.33
C LEU A 1027 -26.71 -7.76 -43.84
N ILE A 1028 -27.56 -6.90 -44.40
CA ILE A 1028 -27.51 -6.50 -45.83
C ILE A 1028 -26.18 -5.83 -46.15
N LEU A 1029 -25.77 -4.84 -45.36
CA LEU A 1029 -24.51 -4.11 -45.56
C LEU A 1029 -23.31 -5.06 -45.44
N ASN A 1030 -23.31 -5.98 -44.47
CA ASN A 1030 -22.27 -6.99 -44.36
C ASN A 1030 -22.22 -7.93 -45.57
N TYR A 1031 -23.38 -8.34 -46.09
CA TYR A 1031 -23.48 -9.17 -47.29
C TYR A 1031 -22.88 -8.43 -48.50
N ILE A 1032 -23.29 -7.18 -48.74
CA ILE A 1032 -22.81 -6.34 -49.85
C ILE A 1032 -21.29 -6.14 -49.77
N VAL A 1033 -20.76 -5.79 -48.59
CA VAL A 1033 -19.32 -5.52 -48.39
C VAL A 1033 -18.46 -6.77 -48.57
N ARG A 1034 -18.95 -7.96 -48.22
CA ARG A 1034 -18.13 -9.19 -48.14
C ARG A 1034 -18.31 -10.16 -49.30
N VAL A 1035 -19.41 -10.13 -50.03
CA VAL A 1035 -19.61 -10.96 -51.23
C VAL A 1035 -18.70 -10.53 -52.38
N LYS A 1036 -18.28 -9.26 -52.42
CA LYS A 1036 -17.30 -8.74 -53.41
C LYS A 1036 -15.84 -9.16 -53.16
N ASN A 1037 -15.48 -9.70 -51.98
CA ASN A 1037 -14.07 -9.90 -51.59
C ASN A 1037 -13.80 -11.27 -50.93
N ASN A 1038 -12.98 -12.08 -51.60
CA ASN A 1038 -12.13 -13.17 -51.08
C ASN A 1038 -12.75 -14.32 -50.24
N LYS A 1039 -12.41 -15.57 -50.58
CA LYS A 1039 -13.01 -16.83 -50.04
C LYS A 1039 -12.90 -16.99 -48.51
N THR A 1040 -11.82 -16.50 -47.89
CA THR A 1040 -11.57 -16.57 -46.44
C THR A 1040 -12.45 -15.59 -45.63
N ILE A 1041 -12.86 -14.48 -46.24
CA ILE A 1041 -13.72 -13.46 -45.62
C ILE A 1041 -15.18 -13.96 -45.58
N LYS A 1042 -15.58 -14.75 -46.58
CA LYS A 1042 -16.89 -15.42 -46.67
C LYS A 1042 -17.17 -16.35 -45.48
N ASN A 1043 -16.19 -17.17 -45.05
CA ASN A 1043 -16.37 -18.09 -43.91
C ASN A 1043 -16.59 -17.36 -42.58
N LYS A 1044 -15.92 -16.22 -42.34
CA LYS A 1044 -16.13 -15.43 -41.12
C LYS A 1044 -17.49 -14.73 -41.09
N TYR A 1045 -17.97 -14.26 -42.23
CA TYR A 1045 -19.32 -13.71 -42.35
C TYR A 1045 -20.37 -14.75 -41.96
N VAL A 1046 -20.32 -15.96 -42.54
CA VAL A 1046 -21.27 -17.04 -42.24
C VAL A 1046 -21.31 -17.35 -40.74
N ILE A 1047 -20.16 -17.41 -40.07
CA ILE A 1047 -20.09 -17.68 -38.62
C ILE A 1047 -20.77 -16.56 -37.81
N TYR A 1048 -20.54 -15.28 -38.15
CA TYR A 1048 -21.18 -14.17 -37.42
C TYR A 1048 -22.67 -14.05 -37.72
N SER A 1049 -23.11 -14.38 -38.94
CA SER A 1049 -24.54 -14.48 -39.28
C SER A 1049 -25.22 -15.61 -38.51
N LEU A 1050 -24.58 -16.78 -38.37
CA LEU A 1050 -25.08 -17.88 -37.54
C LEU A 1050 -25.16 -17.50 -36.06
N LEU A 1051 -24.21 -16.70 -35.56
CA LEU A 1051 -24.24 -16.18 -34.20
C LEU A 1051 -25.37 -15.18 -33.98
N VAL A 1052 -25.60 -14.27 -34.93
CA VAL A 1052 -26.75 -13.36 -34.90
C VAL A 1052 -28.05 -14.14 -34.90
N ALA A 1053 -28.16 -15.16 -35.76
CA ALA A 1053 -29.33 -16.04 -35.77
C ALA A 1053 -29.51 -16.78 -34.44
N ALA A 1054 -28.43 -17.29 -33.83
CA ALA A 1054 -28.49 -17.98 -32.54
C ALA A 1054 -28.99 -17.05 -31.42
N PHE A 1055 -28.40 -15.85 -31.26
CA PHE A 1055 -28.84 -14.89 -30.26
C PHE A 1055 -30.27 -14.40 -30.52
N PHE A 1056 -30.62 -14.11 -31.77
CA PHE A 1056 -31.97 -13.70 -32.15
C PHE A 1056 -33.01 -14.78 -31.87
N LEU A 1057 -32.78 -16.02 -32.32
CA LEU A 1057 -33.71 -17.12 -32.12
C LEU A 1057 -33.88 -17.44 -30.63
N SER A 1058 -32.79 -17.49 -29.86
CA SER A 1058 -32.89 -17.69 -28.42
C SER A 1058 -33.63 -16.55 -27.71
N GLY A 1059 -33.38 -15.29 -28.11
CA GLY A 1059 -34.10 -14.13 -27.56
C GLY A 1059 -35.58 -14.15 -27.92
N PHE A 1060 -35.90 -14.46 -29.17
CA PHE A 1060 -37.28 -14.58 -29.64
C PHE A 1060 -38.02 -15.74 -28.95
N SER A 1061 -37.38 -16.91 -28.81
CA SER A 1061 -37.93 -18.04 -28.05
C SER A 1061 -38.20 -17.68 -26.58
N SER A 1062 -37.34 -16.88 -25.93
CA SER A 1062 -37.57 -16.41 -24.56
C SER A 1062 -38.83 -15.55 -24.40
N VAL A 1063 -39.27 -14.92 -25.49
CA VAL A 1063 -40.48 -14.09 -25.55
C VAL A 1063 -41.69 -14.95 -25.90
N VAL A 1064 -41.58 -15.82 -26.92
CA VAL A 1064 -42.68 -16.72 -27.34
C VAL A 1064 -43.13 -17.63 -26.19
N VAL A 1065 -42.20 -18.13 -25.37
CA VAL A 1065 -42.53 -18.99 -24.22
C VAL A 1065 -43.43 -18.29 -23.19
N LEU A 1066 -43.46 -16.94 -23.16
CA LEU A 1066 -44.36 -16.20 -22.28
C LEU A 1066 -45.85 -16.40 -22.62
N MET A 1067 -46.19 -16.95 -23.79
CA MET A 1067 -47.58 -17.30 -24.13
C MET A 1067 -48.19 -18.31 -23.15
N PHE A 1068 -47.33 -19.12 -22.51
CA PHE A 1068 -47.71 -20.09 -21.48
C PHE A 1068 -47.78 -19.50 -20.07
N SER A 1069 -47.44 -18.22 -19.89
CA SER A 1069 -47.55 -17.54 -18.60
C SER A 1069 -48.91 -16.90 -18.41
N ALA A 1070 -49.45 -16.93 -17.19
CA ALA A 1070 -50.68 -16.22 -16.86
C ALA A 1070 -50.50 -14.69 -16.89
N ILE A 1071 -49.28 -14.18 -16.65
CA ILE A 1071 -48.94 -12.75 -16.67
C ILE A 1071 -47.62 -12.56 -17.45
N TYR A 1072 -47.64 -11.70 -18.47
CA TYR A 1072 -46.49 -11.45 -19.34
C TYR A 1072 -46.08 -9.98 -19.32
N PRO A 1073 -45.46 -9.49 -18.23
CA PRO A 1073 -45.11 -8.08 -18.11
C PRO A 1073 -43.96 -7.71 -19.08
N PRO A 1074 -43.90 -6.47 -19.61
CA PRO A 1074 -42.88 -6.10 -20.60
C PRO A 1074 -41.43 -6.31 -20.10
N ARG A 1075 -41.16 -6.12 -18.80
CA ARG A 1075 -39.88 -6.45 -18.14
C ARG A 1075 -39.38 -7.88 -18.40
N ALA A 1076 -40.26 -8.85 -18.64
CA ALA A 1076 -39.87 -10.23 -18.93
C ALA A 1076 -39.11 -10.38 -20.27
N MET A 1077 -39.19 -9.38 -21.15
CA MET A 1077 -38.46 -9.34 -22.43
C MET A 1077 -37.01 -8.83 -22.29
N PHE A 1078 -36.51 -8.60 -21.06
CA PHE A 1078 -35.17 -8.09 -20.80
C PHE A 1078 -34.07 -8.89 -21.52
N ILE A 1079 -34.04 -10.23 -21.36
CA ILE A 1079 -32.99 -11.04 -22.00
C ILE A 1079 -33.05 -10.98 -23.53
N ALA A 1080 -34.25 -10.91 -24.11
CA ALA A 1080 -34.42 -10.76 -25.55
C ALA A 1080 -33.81 -9.45 -26.04
N CYS A 1081 -34.04 -8.34 -25.32
CA CYS A 1081 -33.39 -7.06 -25.58
C CYS A 1081 -31.86 -7.20 -25.58
N ILE A 1082 -31.29 -7.80 -24.53
CA ILE A 1082 -29.85 -7.98 -24.41
C ILE A 1082 -29.28 -8.82 -25.55
N PHE A 1083 -29.93 -9.92 -25.93
CA PHE A 1083 -29.50 -10.75 -27.06
C PHE A 1083 -29.61 -10.01 -28.40
N MET A 1084 -30.63 -9.18 -28.61
CA MET A 1084 -30.73 -8.34 -29.80
C MET A 1084 -29.67 -7.23 -29.83
N ILE A 1085 -29.31 -6.62 -28.69
CA ILE A 1085 -28.18 -5.67 -28.61
C ILE A 1085 -26.87 -6.38 -28.96
N ILE A 1086 -26.67 -7.64 -28.52
CA ILE A 1086 -25.50 -8.44 -28.93
C ILE A 1086 -25.54 -8.71 -30.44
N SER A 1087 -26.69 -9.06 -31.02
CA SER A 1087 -26.86 -9.25 -32.47
C SER A 1087 -26.55 -7.98 -33.27
N PHE A 1088 -27.03 -6.82 -32.81
CA PHE A 1088 -26.67 -5.52 -33.37
C PHE A 1088 -25.16 -5.30 -33.26
N GLY A 1089 -24.56 -5.53 -32.09
CA GLY A 1089 -23.14 -5.33 -31.85
C GLY A 1089 -22.26 -6.22 -32.73
N LEU A 1090 -22.66 -7.47 -32.98
CA LEU A 1090 -22.00 -8.38 -33.91
C LEU A 1090 -21.97 -7.83 -35.34
N MET A 1091 -23.09 -7.26 -35.81
CA MET A 1091 -23.24 -6.68 -37.15
C MET A 1091 -22.59 -5.29 -37.28
N TYR A 1092 -22.68 -4.46 -36.26
CA TYR A 1092 -22.07 -3.15 -36.22
C TYR A 1092 -20.54 -3.27 -36.28
N ASN A 1093 -19.97 -4.12 -35.43
CA ASN A 1093 -18.51 -4.27 -35.33
C ASN A 1093 -17.88 -4.86 -36.59
N SER A 1094 -18.68 -5.52 -37.41
CA SER A 1094 -18.25 -6.14 -38.67
C SER A 1094 -18.24 -5.16 -39.86
N ILE A 1095 -18.94 -4.01 -39.77
CA ILE A 1095 -19.01 -2.96 -40.82
C ILE A 1095 -18.43 -1.61 -40.42
N VAL A 1096 -18.38 -1.26 -39.12
CA VAL A 1096 -18.05 0.10 -38.63
C VAL A 1096 -16.72 0.66 -39.15
N PHE A 1097 -15.76 -0.21 -39.46
CA PHE A 1097 -14.46 0.21 -39.98
C PHE A 1097 -14.49 0.65 -41.44
N GLU A 1098 -15.57 0.33 -42.17
CA GLU A 1098 -15.80 0.74 -43.56
C GLU A 1098 -16.58 2.06 -43.67
N LEU A 1099 -17.28 2.48 -42.60
CA LEU A 1099 -18.19 3.64 -42.60
C LEU A 1099 -17.50 5.02 -42.43
N GLY A 1100 -16.17 5.06 -42.32
CA GLY A 1100 -15.41 6.29 -42.09
C GLY A 1100 -15.48 6.82 -40.64
N LYS A 1101 -14.34 7.21 -40.07
CA LYS A 1101 -14.23 7.55 -38.64
C LYS A 1101 -15.05 8.77 -38.19
N TYR A 1102 -15.17 9.80 -39.03
CA TYR A 1102 -15.88 11.04 -38.67
C TYR A 1102 -17.39 10.81 -38.64
N PHE A 1103 -17.92 10.09 -39.62
CA PHE A 1103 -19.34 9.71 -39.68
C PHE A 1103 -19.76 8.88 -38.45
N VAL A 1104 -18.94 7.90 -38.07
CA VAL A 1104 -19.17 7.09 -36.86
C VAL A 1104 -19.15 7.95 -35.58
N TYR A 1105 -18.24 8.92 -35.49
CA TYR A 1105 -18.19 9.81 -34.32
C TYR A 1105 -19.36 10.78 -34.27
N SER A 1106 -19.83 11.30 -35.40
CA SER A 1106 -21.02 12.14 -35.45
C SER A 1106 -22.28 11.38 -35.00
N ILE A 1107 -22.45 10.12 -35.44
CA ILE A 1107 -23.56 9.26 -34.99
C ILE A 1107 -23.48 9.00 -33.49
N CYS A 1108 -22.30 8.67 -32.97
CA CYS A 1108 -22.12 8.46 -31.53
C CYS A 1108 -22.37 9.73 -30.72
N ALA A 1109 -21.91 10.89 -31.20
CA ALA A 1109 -22.13 12.16 -30.53
C ALA A 1109 -23.63 12.49 -30.47
N LEU A 1110 -24.36 12.33 -31.59
CA LEU A 1110 -25.81 12.53 -31.64
C LEU A 1110 -26.54 11.58 -30.67
N ALA A 1111 -26.19 10.29 -30.69
CA ALA A 1111 -26.79 9.30 -29.80
C ALA A 1111 -26.54 9.60 -28.31
N VAL A 1112 -25.34 10.10 -27.97
CA VAL A 1112 -25.01 10.53 -26.61
C VAL A 1112 -25.78 11.80 -26.22
N LEU A 1113 -25.91 12.79 -27.11
CA LEU A 1113 -26.68 14.00 -26.83
C LEU A 1113 -28.16 13.68 -26.56
N LEU A 1114 -28.76 12.80 -27.36
CA LEU A 1114 -30.12 12.30 -27.12
C LEU A 1114 -30.24 11.57 -25.78
N CYS A 1115 -29.24 10.74 -25.45
CA CYS A 1115 -29.19 10.04 -24.18
C CYS A 1115 -29.07 11.00 -22.98
N ILE A 1116 -28.30 12.08 -23.10
CA ILE A 1116 -28.16 13.09 -22.04
C ILE A 1116 -29.49 13.82 -21.81
N GLU A 1117 -30.18 14.24 -22.87
CA GLU A 1117 -31.46 14.92 -22.73
C GLU A 1117 -32.52 14.01 -22.10
N SER A 1118 -32.62 12.77 -22.59
CA SER A 1118 -33.50 11.76 -21.99
C SER A 1118 -33.13 11.48 -20.53
N TYR A 1119 -31.85 11.32 -20.21
CA TYR A 1119 -31.39 11.09 -18.84
C TYR A 1119 -31.76 12.25 -17.91
N LYS A 1120 -31.63 13.50 -18.36
CA LYS A 1120 -32.00 14.68 -17.57
C LYS A 1120 -33.50 14.68 -17.23
N GLU A 1121 -34.35 14.37 -18.20
CA GLU A 1121 -35.80 14.27 -17.99
C GLU A 1121 -36.14 13.13 -17.01
N GLN A 1122 -35.63 11.92 -17.28
CA GLN A 1122 -36.00 10.74 -16.49
C GLN A 1122 -35.42 10.77 -15.08
N SER A 1123 -34.20 11.28 -14.89
CA SER A 1123 -33.64 11.48 -13.54
C SER A 1123 -34.43 12.52 -12.75
N SER A 1124 -34.97 13.56 -13.40
CA SER A 1124 -35.87 14.51 -12.74
C SER A 1124 -37.18 13.85 -12.31
N ASN A 1125 -37.73 12.93 -13.10
CA ASN A 1125 -38.95 12.19 -12.75
C ASN A 1125 -38.71 11.30 -11.52
N ILE A 1126 -37.62 10.52 -11.53
CA ILE A 1126 -37.21 9.68 -10.40
C ILE A 1126 -36.99 10.53 -9.14
N LEU A 1127 -36.33 11.69 -9.26
CA LEU A 1127 -36.07 12.56 -8.11
C LEU A 1127 -37.37 13.11 -7.50
N LYS A 1128 -38.38 13.43 -8.32
CA LYS A 1128 -39.69 13.87 -7.82
C LYS A 1128 -40.39 12.75 -7.03
N THR A 1129 -40.37 11.53 -7.54
CA THR A 1129 -40.93 10.36 -6.85
C THR A 1129 -40.17 10.08 -5.56
N TRP A 1130 -38.84 10.10 -5.61
CA TRP A 1130 -38.00 9.90 -4.43
C TRP A 1130 -38.28 10.91 -3.32
N LYS A 1131 -38.47 12.20 -3.66
CA LYS A 1131 -38.85 13.23 -2.67
C LYS A 1131 -40.20 12.92 -2.00
N GLN A 1132 -41.19 12.46 -2.76
CA GLN A 1132 -42.48 12.05 -2.20
C GLN A 1132 -42.32 10.85 -1.25
N VAL A 1133 -41.54 9.85 -1.65
CA VAL A 1133 -41.27 8.65 -0.84
C VAL A 1133 -40.50 9.00 0.44
N GLN A 1134 -39.48 9.87 0.36
CA GLN A 1134 -38.75 10.32 1.54
C GLN A 1134 -39.65 11.09 2.49
N TYR A 1135 -40.46 12.03 1.99
CA TYR A 1135 -41.43 12.74 2.83
C TYR A 1135 -42.37 11.79 3.56
N GLY A 1136 -42.88 10.75 2.88
CA GLY A 1136 -43.71 9.74 3.53
C GLY A 1136 -42.97 8.92 4.59
N ILE A 1137 -41.69 8.58 4.37
CA ILE A 1137 -40.85 7.90 5.35
C ILE A 1137 -40.55 8.79 6.55
N ASP A 1138 -40.25 10.07 6.33
CA ASP A 1138 -39.98 11.05 7.39
C ASP A 1138 -41.19 11.17 8.33
N LEU A 1139 -42.42 11.20 7.79
CA LEU A 1139 -43.65 11.20 8.59
C LEU A 1139 -43.80 9.92 9.44
N ILE A 1140 -43.42 8.76 8.90
CA ILE A 1140 -43.47 7.48 9.62
C ILE A 1140 -42.44 7.46 10.75
N GLU A 1141 -41.23 7.95 10.50
CA GLU A 1141 -40.16 8.02 11.48
C GLU A 1141 -40.51 9.02 12.60
N GLU A 1142 -41.04 10.19 12.28
CA GLU A 1142 -41.52 11.17 13.26
C GLU A 1142 -42.66 10.59 14.12
N ALA A 1143 -43.61 9.88 13.51
CA ALA A 1143 -44.69 9.21 14.22
C ALA A 1143 -44.17 8.14 15.20
N ARG A 1144 -43.14 7.39 14.78
CA ARG A 1144 -42.48 6.39 15.63
C ARG A 1144 -41.74 7.04 16.80
N GLU A 1145 -40.97 8.08 16.55
CA GLU A 1145 -40.22 8.81 17.58
C GLU A 1145 -41.15 9.50 18.59
N SER A 1146 -42.28 10.01 18.13
CA SER A 1146 -43.34 10.58 18.98
C SER A 1146 -44.25 9.56 19.65
N GLY A 1147 -44.00 8.25 19.46
CA GLY A 1147 -44.74 7.17 20.11
C GLY A 1147 -46.19 6.98 19.63
N LYS A 1148 -46.53 7.49 18.44
CA LYS A 1148 -47.87 7.32 17.85
C LYS A 1148 -48.08 5.87 17.38
N THR A 1149 -49.30 5.37 17.51
CA THR A 1149 -49.68 4.01 17.09
C THR A 1149 -50.07 3.93 15.61
N SER A 1150 -50.42 5.05 14.98
CA SER A 1150 -50.76 5.13 13.56
C SER A 1150 -50.36 6.47 12.93
N VAL A 1151 -50.14 6.47 11.62
CA VAL A 1151 -49.77 7.64 10.82
C VAL A 1151 -50.45 7.61 9.44
N GLU A 1152 -50.88 8.78 8.98
CA GLU A 1152 -51.41 8.98 7.63
C GLU A 1152 -50.30 9.48 6.71
N VAL A 1153 -50.10 8.79 5.58
CA VAL A 1153 -49.03 9.05 4.62
C VAL A 1153 -49.63 9.29 3.24
N PRO A 1154 -49.19 10.31 2.49
CA PRO A 1154 -49.74 10.56 1.16
C PRO A 1154 -49.46 9.40 0.21
N ILE A 1155 -50.48 8.99 -0.55
CA ILE A 1155 -50.32 7.99 -1.62
C ILE A 1155 -49.46 8.59 -2.74
N LEU A 1156 -48.56 7.76 -3.28
CA LEU A 1156 -47.58 8.18 -4.28
C LEU A 1156 -48.26 8.58 -5.60
N VAL A 1157 -48.04 9.82 -6.04
CA VAL A 1157 -48.50 10.27 -7.36
C VAL A 1157 -47.50 9.78 -8.42
N LEU A 1158 -47.89 8.74 -9.16
CA LEU A 1158 -47.04 8.11 -10.17
C LEU A 1158 -46.86 9.00 -11.39
N ASN A 1159 -45.62 9.13 -11.86
CA ASN A 1159 -45.26 9.94 -13.03
C ASN A 1159 -45.40 9.20 -14.37
N GLY A 1160 -45.79 7.92 -14.36
CA GLY A 1160 -45.98 7.09 -15.56
C GLY A 1160 -44.70 6.72 -16.32
N SER A 1161 -43.51 7.08 -15.83
CA SER A 1161 -42.25 6.78 -16.49
C SER A 1161 -41.85 5.32 -16.31
N GLU A 1162 -41.41 4.67 -17.40
CA GLU A 1162 -40.82 3.33 -17.35
C GLU A 1162 -39.42 3.29 -16.71
N TYR A 1163 -38.79 4.45 -16.50
CA TYR A 1163 -37.49 4.58 -15.84
C TYR A 1163 -37.61 4.67 -14.32
N ASP A 1164 -38.81 4.95 -13.81
CA ASP A 1164 -39.09 4.99 -12.39
C ASP A 1164 -39.35 3.58 -11.83
N ALA A 1165 -38.70 3.26 -10.72
CA ALA A 1165 -38.82 1.95 -10.08
C ALA A 1165 -40.20 1.73 -9.44
N PHE A 1166 -40.89 2.81 -9.05
CA PHE A 1166 -42.20 2.74 -8.41
C PHE A 1166 -43.36 2.60 -9.41
N SER A 1167 -43.09 2.81 -10.71
CA SER A 1167 -44.09 2.68 -11.77
C SER A 1167 -44.56 1.23 -11.87
N GLU A 1168 -45.87 0.99 -11.76
CA GLU A 1168 -46.52 -0.34 -11.78
C GLU A 1168 -46.09 -1.30 -10.64
N THR A 1169 -45.53 -0.78 -9.54
CA THR A 1169 -45.25 -1.55 -8.32
C THR A 1169 -46.21 -1.17 -7.20
N GLN A 1170 -46.52 -2.11 -6.31
CA GLN A 1170 -47.35 -1.82 -5.14
C GLN A 1170 -46.63 -0.86 -4.18
N TYR A 1171 -47.41 0.07 -3.63
CA TYR A 1171 -47.00 1.03 -2.61
C TYR A 1171 -48.13 1.19 -1.57
N PHE A 1172 -48.15 2.28 -0.80
CA PHE A 1172 -49.18 2.50 0.22
C PHE A 1172 -50.59 2.61 -0.36
N GLU A 1173 -51.54 1.93 0.29
CA GLU A 1173 -52.97 2.00 0.00
C GLU A 1173 -53.75 2.56 1.20
N GLU A 1174 -55.02 2.94 1.00
CA GLU A 1174 -55.88 3.52 2.05
C GLU A 1174 -56.14 2.55 3.21
N ASP A 1175 -56.28 1.25 2.91
CA ASP A 1175 -56.46 0.20 3.91
C ASP A 1175 -55.12 -0.19 4.55
N SER A 1176 -55.02 -0.04 5.88
CA SER A 1176 -53.82 -0.41 6.66
C SER A 1176 -53.56 -1.92 6.70
N GLY A 1177 -54.57 -2.75 6.38
CA GLY A 1177 -54.45 -4.21 6.28
C GLY A 1177 -53.81 -4.71 4.98
N THR A 1178 -53.50 -3.81 4.05
CA THR A 1178 -52.88 -4.18 2.77
C THR A 1178 -51.44 -4.69 2.97
N TRP A 1179 -50.98 -5.49 2.01
CA TRP A 1179 -49.73 -6.25 2.13
C TRP A 1179 -48.51 -5.35 2.36
N PHE A 1180 -48.35 -4.28 1.58
CA PHE A 1180 -47.22 -3.37 1.70
C PHE A 1180 -47.30 -2.53 2.99
N ASN A 1181 -48.49 -2.01 3.34
CA ASN A 1181 -48.71 -1.28 4.59
C ASN A 1181 -48.38 -2.14 5.82
N THR A 1182 -48.73 -3.43 5.79
CA THR A 1182 -48.44 -4.38 6.89
C THR A 1182 -46.94 -4.63 7.04
N TRP A 1183 -46.21 -4.82 5.94
CA TRP A 1183 -44.74 -4.96 5.98
C TRP A 1183 -44.03 -3.70 6.44
N MET A 1184 -44.52 -2.52 6.05
CA MET A 1184 -43.99 -1.25 6.52
C MET A 1184 -44.32 -1.00 8.01
N LYS A 1185 -45.51 -1.40 8.48
CA LYS A 1185 -45.85 -1.43 9.91
C LYS A 1185 -44.90 -2.34 10.68
N TYR A 1186 -44.55 -3.49 10.13
CA TYR A 1186 -43.59 -4.41 10.75
C TYR A 1186 -42.16 -3.84 10.77
N LEU A 1187 -41.76 -3.10 9.74
CA LEU A 1187 -40.45 -2.46 9.65
C LEU A 1187 -40.28 -1.29 10.63
N TYR A 1188 -41.29 -0.43 10.76
CA TYR A 1188 -41.21 0.81 11.53
C TYR A 1188 -41.94 0.77 12.87
N GLY A 1189 -42.81 -0.22 13.12
CA GLY A 1189 -43.57 -0.36 14.36
C GLY A 1189 -44.81 0.53 14.48
N VAL A 1190 -45.22 1.22 13.40
CA VAL A 1190 -46.34 2.17 13.37
C VAL A 1190 -47.35 1.74 12.29
N GLU A 1191 -48.65 1.81 12.57
CA GLU A 1191 -49.67 1.51 11.57
C GLU A 1191 -49.78 2.61 10.50
N ILE A 1192 -49.79 2.23 9.22
CA ILE A 1192 -49.72 3.18 8.10
C ILE A 1192 -51.01 3.13 7.29
N LYS A 1193 -51.63 4.30 7.08
CA LYS A 1193 -52.79 4.50 6.22
C LYS A 1193 -52.46 5.48 5.11
N GLY A 1194 -52.67 5.08 3.86
CA GLY A 1194 -52.56 5.97 2.72
C GLY A 1194 -53.71 6.98 2.70
N TYR A 1195 -53.45 8.23 2.31
CA TYR A 1195 -54.51 9.16 1.91
C TYR A 1195 -54.25 9.74 0.53
N SER A 1196 -55.31 9.90 -0.27
CA SER A 1196 -55.21 10.56 -1.56
C SER A 1196 -54.95 12.06 -1.36
N THR A 1197 -53.99 12.59 -2.11
CA THR A 1197 -53.68 14.03 -2.14
C THR A 1197 -54.52 14.79 -3.17
N GLU A 1198 -55.44 14.13 -3.90
CA GLU A 1198 -56.39 14.80 -4.79
C GLU A 1198 -57.57 15.41 -4.02
N ALA A 1199 -57.30 16.51 -3.32
CA ALA A 1199 -58.21 17.65 -3.06
C ALA A 1199 -57.49 18.74 -2.27
N ASN A 1200 -56.68 19.56 -2.95
CA ASN A 1200 -56.60 21.04 -2.79
C ASN A 1200 -55.67 21.66 -3.83
#